data_AF-A0A256ILJ5-F1
#
_entry.id   AF-A0A256ILJ5-F1
#
_cell.length_a   1.000
_cell.length_b   1.000
_cell.length_c   1.000
_cell.angle_alpha   90.00
_cell.angle_beta   90.00
_cell.angle_gamma   90.00
#
_symmetry.space_group_name_H-M   'P 1'
#
loop_
_entity.id
_entity.type
_entity.pdbx_description
1 polymer ?
#
loop_
_entity_poly.entity_id
_entity_poly.type
_entity_poly.pdbx_seq_one_letter_code
_entity_poly.pdbx_strand_id
1 'polypeptide(L)'
;MSMSDRAEHRDTIRVLHVDDQPDFAEMTTAFLERESDRFDTETVSSASEGLNRLAESTFDCVISDYEMPGQNGVEFLRAVREEWPDLPFMLFTGKGSETVASDAISAGVTGYLQKSSGNEQYELLANRILNAVGKVQAEKQIKTEQKRFKTLFDHLSQPAVEVRYEADEPIVRQVNAAFENAFGYESETMIGDSLDTHIVPDNRTDEAAEINEHVQSGGSLDSREVTRQTTNGLCKFLLQNAVYDDGSGGFAIYTDITDRSERKELLERNRDLLRHTQQLAKVGGWEADLETGEQRWTKETYNIHDLDPAEESDPSVETAIEFYHPDDQSTIQTAIENCRAHGKPYELELRLITAENDQKWVRTTGERIHDSDDIIKLRGAIQDITAQKEREKELRLYEQLVRHSPELLVIMDEEMTVKYQSPPSPLLEWEPLDVVGENPFEEVHPDDHEKLMDHFARLKDKPDGIVAVEFRARDVDGDWRWIESRGQNFTDSDPIEGILTVMCDVTQRKQQEQRLARYSTTLEQIQSRTQTLLETTNPTEAAESAVAAFEAVLKCDTTGIWLRRDDQDILEPAAISERGQELISDPPTYGADTQSLSWEAYQQQELRYISDMSAHDQRSNEDTPIESEVIVPLGRHGIVNVGSTEPDAFTEQEIDVVELWSNTLTAVFGRITQLELLRGREAELVRERDRLDEFTSVVSHDLRSPLNVAKGRTKLAASECDSQHLTDAQQALTRMEALIDDSLALARQGKVVGETTSVDLEAIVDRCWETTRTTEATLEIEGLSSIQADADRLPEVFENLFRNAVDHGGEGVTITVGEVDTGFYIEDDGSGISDDNRDEVFETGYSTSEEGVGFGLNIVKQIVEAHGWEIHLTDSADGGARFKITGVEKVE
;
A
#
# COMPACT_ATOMS: atom_id res chain seq x y z
N MET A 1 -1.68 64.11 -59.49
CA MET A 1 -2.35 65.42 -59.62
C MET A 1 -3.60 65.34 -58.76
N SER A 2 -3.71 66.18 -57.73
CA SER A 2 -4.74 66.05 -56.69
C SER A 2 -6.10 66.50 -57.21
N MET A 3 -7.17 65.90 -56.69
CA MET A 3 -8.57 66.27 -56.95
C MET A 3 -8.91 67.71 -56.52
N SER A 4 -8.00 68.42 -55.85
CA SER A 4 -8.19 69.81 -55.44
C SER A 4 -7.97 70.83 -56.55
N ASP A 5 -7.33 70.45 -57.67
CA ASP A 5 -7.08 71.35 -58.82
C ASP A 5 -8.17 71.30 -59.90
N ARG A 6 -9.23 70.50 -59.71
CA ARG A 6 -10.37 70.40 -60.66
C ARG A 6 -11.62 71.17 -60.22
N ALA A 7 -11.63 71.74 -59.02
CA ALA A 7 -12.79 72.49 -58.50
C ALA A 7 -12.79 73.99 -58.90
N GLU A 8 -11.79 74.45 -59.66
CA GLU A 8 -11.70 75.82 -60.17
C GLU A 8 -11.64 75.88 -61.71
N HIS A 9 -12.37 75.00 -62.40
CA HIS A 9 -12.98 75.45 -63.65
C HIS A 9 -14.39 75.91 -63.30
N ARG A 10 -14.54 77.22 -63.10
CA ARG A 10 -15.85 77.89 -63.22
C ARG A 10 -16.36 77.47 -64.59
N ASP A 11 -17.30 76.50 -64.64
CA ASP A 11 -17.88 75.99 -65.88
C ASP A 11 -18.46 77.20 -66.62
N THR A 12 -17.67 77.67 -67.59
CA THR A 12 -17.95 78.85 -68.38
C THR A 12 -19.15 78.51 -69.23
N ILE A 13 -20.26 79.20 -69.00
CA ILE A 13 -21.48 79.08 -69.77
C ILE A 13 -21.31 79.94 -71.01
N ARG A 14 -21.06 79.29 -72.14
CA ARG A 14 -20.90 79.96 -73.43
C ARG A 14 -22.27 80.29 -73.99
N VAL A 15 -22.57 81.56 -74.13
CA VAL A 15 -23.88 82.05 -74.58
C VAL A 15 -23.74 82.68 -75.96
N LEU A 16 -24.49 82.19 -76.94
CA LEU A 16 -24.57 82.83 -78.25
C LEU A 16 -25.73 83.82 -78.26
N HIS A 17 -25.44 85.11 -78.37
CA HIS A 17 -26.45 86.17 -78.43
C HIS A 17 -26.64 86.67 -79.87
N VAL A 18 -27.83 86.43 -80.43
CA VAL A 18 -28.21 86.79 -81.79
C VAL A 18 -29.18 87.97 -81.76
N ASP A 19 -28.71 89.16 -82.13
CA ASP A 19 -29.52 90.38 -82.13
C ASP A 19 -29.04 91.32 -83.26
N ASP A 20 -29.97 91.88 -84.03
CA ASP A 20 -29.65 92.74 -85.19
C ASP A 20 -29.27 94.17 -84.78
N GLN A 21 -29.44 94.52 -83.50
CA GLN A 21 -29.04 95.79 -82.91
C GLN A 21 -27.71 95.64 -82.14
N PRO A 22 -26.56 96.00 -82.74
CA PRO A 22 -25.25 95.78 -82.12
C PRO A 22 -25.09 96.48 -80.77
N ASP A 23 -25.62 97.70 -80.63
CA ASP A 23 -25.57 98.46 -79.38
C ASP A 23 -26.32 97.73 -78.24
N PHE A 24 -27.42 97.05 -78.56
CA PHE A 24 -28.21 96.31 -77.58
C PHE A 24 -27.57 94.95 -77.26
N ALA A 25 -27.00 94.29 -78.27
CA ALA A 25 -26.26 93.04 -78.14
C ALA A 25 -25.06 93.21 -77.19
N GLU A 26 -24.24 94.24 -77.40
CA GLU A 26 -23.08 94.56 -76.56
C GLU A 26 -23.50 94.92 -75.13
N MET A 27 -24.59 95.69 -74.97
CA MET A 27 -25.09 96.04 -73.65
C MET A 27 -25.57 94.81 -72.88
N THR A 28 -26.32 93.91 -73.53
CA THR A 28 -26.78 92.66 -72.91
C THR A 28 -25.60 91.79 -72.49
N THR A 29 -24.58 91.63 -73.34
CA THR A 29 -23.34 90.92 -73.02
C THR A 29 -22.66 91.51 -71.79
N ALA A 30 -22.44 92.84 -71.76
CA ALA A 30 -21.79 93.50 -70.65
C ALA A 30 -22.56 93.35 -69.32
N PHE A 31 -23.89 93.32 -69.36
CA PHE A 31 -24.70 93.05 -68.17
C PHE A 31 -24.64 91.59 -67.74
N LEU A 32 -24.75 90.61 -68.66
CA LEU A 32 -24.67 89.19 -68.32
C LEU A 32 -23.31 88.82 -67.71
N GLU A 33 -22.21 89.28 -68.31
CA GLU A 33 -20.85 89.03 -67.82
C GLU A 33 -20.56 89.74 -66.48
N ARG A 34 -21.24 90.88 -66.23
CA ARG A 34 -21.19 91.55 -64.94
C ARG A 34 -21.97 90.81 -63.85
N GLU A 35 -23.12 90.24 -64.19
CA GLU A 35 -23.95 89.47 -63.25
C GLU A 35 -23.29 88.15 -62.83
N SER A 36 -22.57 87.50 -63.76
CA SER A 36 -21.76 86.33 -63.42
C SER A 36 -20.53 86.22 -64.31
N ASP A 37 -19.38 86.04 -63.67
CA ASP A 37 -18.10 85.72 -64.30
C ASP A 37 -18.08 84.35 -65.01
N ARG A 38 -19.17 83.57 -64.88
CA ARG A 38 -19.36 82.31 -65.58
C ARG A 38 -19.80 82.49 -67.02
N PHE A 39 -20.37 83.63 -67.40
CA PHE A 39 -20.85 83.83 -68.77
C PHE A 39 -19.70 84.24 -69.69
N ASP A 40 -19.63 83.59 -70.85
CA ASP A 40 -18.80 83.99 -72.00
C ASP A 40 -19.77 84.21 -73.17
N THR A 41 -20.09 85.46 -73.47
CA THR A 41 -21.16 85.77 -74.44
C THR A 41 -20.58 86.19 -75.77
N GLU A 42 -20.90 85.44 -76.82
CA GLU A 42 -20.53 85.76 -78.19
C GLU A 42 -21.72 86.36 -78.93
N THR A 43 -21.56 87.54 -79.54
CA THR A 43 -22.65 88.23 -80.25
C THR A 43 -22.54 88.05 -81.76
N VAL A 44 -23.69 87.87 -82.42
CA VAL A 44 -23.83 87.80 -83.88
C VAL A 44 -25.07 88.58 -84.32
N SER A 45 -25.06 89.06 -85.57
CA SER A 45 -26.03 90.07 -86.04
C SER A 45 -27.24 89.50 -86.78
N SER A 46 -27.25 88.19 -87.05
CA SER A 46 -28.33 87.53 -87.80
C SER A 46 -28.47 86.06 -87.46
N ALA A 47 -29.67 85.49 -87.67
CA ALA A 47 -29.93 84.07 -87.46
C ALA A 47 -29.03 83.15 -88.30
N SER A 48 -28.71 83.53 -89.54
CA SER A 48 -27.81 82.74 -90.40
C SER A 48 -26.37 82.70 -89.86
N GLU A 49 -25.89 83.82 -89.33
CA GLU A 49 -24.59 83.88 -88.65
C GLU A 49 -24.61 83.04 -87.35
N GLY A 50 -25.71 83.09 -86.61
CA GLY A 50 -25.91 82.27 -85.41
C GLY A 50 -25.87 80.76 -85.68
N LEU A 51 -26.53 80.26 -86.72
CA LEU A 51 -26.46 78.84 -87.11
C LEU A 51 -25.04 78.43 -87.50
N ASN A 52 -24.31 79.27 -88.25
CA ASN A 52 -22.93 78.98 -88.62
C ASN A 52 -22.03 78.86 -87.38
N ARG A 53 -22.19 79.76 -86.40
CA ARG A 53 -21.39 79.70 -85.16
C ARG A 53 -21.75 78.48 -84.31
N LEU A 54 -23.02 78.08 -84.24
CA LEU A 54 -23.44 76.84 -83.56
C LEU A 54 -22.84 75.58 -84.20
N ALA A 55 -22.62 75.58 -85.51
CA ALA A 55 -21.95 74.47 -86.20
C ALA A 55 -20.42 74.45 -85.98
N GLU A 56 -19.80 75.61 -85.81
CA GLU A 56 -18.34 75.75 -85.62
C GLU A 56 -17.89 75.61 -84.17
N SER A 57 -18.78 75.84 -83.21
CA SER A 57 -18.43 75.96 -81.78
C SER A 57 -19.57 75.53 -80.87
N THR A 58 -19.22 75.01 -79.70
CA THR A 58 -20.21 74.58 -78.70
C THR A 58 -20.64 75.76 -77.82
N PHE A 59 -21.96 75.91 -77.68
CA PHE A 59 -22.60 76.87 -76.79
C PHE A 59 -23.51 76.13 -75.81
N ASP A 60 -23.69 76.70 -74.63
CA ASP A 60 -24.54 76.18 -73.56
C ASP A 60 -25.94 76.81 -73.59
N CYS A 61 -26.06 78.00 -74.17
CA CYS A 61 -27.35 78.66 -74.36
C CYS A 61 -27.34 79.59 -75.57
N VAL A 62 -28.48 79.76 -76.23
CA VAL A 62 -28.69 80.75 -77.28
C VAL A 62 -29.67 81.81 -76.77
N ILE A 63 -29.35 83.08 -76.92
CA ILE A 63 -30.27 84.21 -76.75
C ILE A 63 -30.55 84.75 -78.15
N SER A 64 -31.81 84.98 -78.50
CA SER A 64 -32.19 85.53 -79.81
C SER A 64 -33.23 86.63 -79.67
N ASP A 65 -33.04 87.74 -80.39
CA ASP A 65 -34.15 88.66 -80.65
C ASP A 65 -35.18 87.98 -81.57
N TYR A 66 -36.43 88.44 -81.51
CA TYR A 66 -37.50 88.01 -82.38
C TYR A 66 -37.47 88.74 -83.73
N GLU A 67 -37.34 90.08 -83.73
CA GLU A 67 -37.38 90.89 -84.96
C GLU A 67 -35.97 91.02 -85.55
N MET A 68 -35.55 90.06 -86.38
CA MET A 68 -34.26 90.13 -87.09
C MET A 68 -34.48 90.16 -88.61
N PRO A 69 -33.58 90.79 -89.40
CA PRO A 69 -33.68 90.82 -90.85
C PRO A 69 -33.55 89.42 -91.46
N GLY A 70 -34.47 89.06 -92.35
CA GLY A 70 -34.45 87.80 -93.08
C GLY A 70 -35.21 86.67 -92.40
N GLN A 71 -34.75 86.25 -91.21
CA GLN A 71 -35.34 85.14 -90.45
C GLN A 71 -35.64 85.61 -89.02
N ASN A 72 -36.89 85.42 -88.57
CA ASN A 72 -37.28 85.84 -87.21
C ASN A 72 -36.77 84.84 -86.14
N GLY A 73 -36.77 85.26 -84.87
CA GLY A 73 -36.23 84.45 -83.77
C GLY A 73 -36.91 83.09 -83.55
N VAL A 74 -38.19 82.94 -83.93
CA VAL A 74 -38.90 81.64 -83.83
C VAL A 74 -38.50 80.71 -84.98
N GLU A 75 -38.31 81.24 -86.18
CA GLU A 75 -37.76 80.46 -87.30
C GLU A 75 -36.32 80.01 -87.00
N PHE A 76 -35.50 80.85 -86.36
CA PHE A 76 -34.16 80.47 -85.92
C PHE A 76 -34.19 79.38 -84.85
N LEU A 77 -35.05 79.51 -83.83
CA LEU A 77 -35.27 78.48 -82.81
C LEU A 77 -35.62 77.11 -83.42
N ARG A 78 -36.50 77.07 -84.43
CA ARG A 78 -36.86 75.80 -85.10
C ARG A 78 -35.65 75.15 -85.74
N ALA A 79 -34.81 75.92 -86.44
CA ALA A 79 -33.58 75.40 -87.03
C ALA A 79 -32.60 74.88 -85.96
N VAL A 80 -32.44 75.59 -84.84
CA VAL A 80 -31.59 75.13 -83.73
C VAL A 80 -32.11 73.85 -83.09
N ARG A 81 -33.44 73.68 -82.97
CA ARG A 81 -34.05 72.48 -82.37
C ARG A 81 -33.90 71.22 -83.22
N GLU A 82 -33.74 71.34 -84.54
CA GLU A 82 -33.52 70.21 -85.42
C GLU A 82 -32.15 69.55 -85.20
N GLU A 83 -31.09 70.34 -85.03
CA GLU A 83 -29.72 69.81 -84.85
C GLU A 83 -29.29 69.75 -83.37
N TRP A 84 -29.80 70.65 -82.52
CA TRP A 84 -29.51 70.72 -81.08
C TRP A 84 -30.80 70.72 -80.24
N PRO A 85 -31.48 69.57 -80.13
CA PRO A 85 -32.80 69.48 -79.49
C PRO A 85 -32.79 69.90 -78.01
N ASP A 86 -31.68 69.65 -77.30
CA ASP A 86 -31.55 69.90 -75.86
C ASP A 86 -30.89 71.24 -75.51
N LEU A 87 -30.49 72.06 -76.50
CA LEU A 87 -29.75 73.31 -76.25
C LEU A 87 -30.68 74.41 -75.70
N PRO A 88 -30.47 74.95 -74.47
CA PRO A 88 -31.26 76.06 -73.95
C PRO A 88 -31.36 77.24 -74.92
N PHE A 89 -32.58 77.68 -75.24
CA PHE A 89 -32.85 78.78 -76.16
C PHE A 89 -33.78 79.82 -75.54
N MET A 90 -33.32 81.07 -75.49
CA MET A 90 -33.97 82.20 -74.86
C MET A 90 -34.39 83.20 -75.93
N LEU A 91 -35.69 83.46 -76.05
CA LEU A 91 -36.17 84.53 -76.93
C LEU A 91 -36.28 85.83 -76.12
N PHE A 92 -35.53 86.86 -76.50
CA PHE A 92 -35.46 88.14 -75.80
C PHE A 92 -35.87 89.29 -76.72
N THR A 93 -37.15 89.69 -76.69
CA THR A 93 -37.79 90.51 -77.74
C THR A 93 -38.33 91.85 -77.27
N GLY A 94 -38.24 92.88 -78.12
CA GLY A 94 -38.81 94.21 -77.86
C GLY A 94 -40.34 94.31 -77.92
N LYS A 95 -41.02 93.44 -78.67
CA LYS A 95 -42.50 93.43 -78.81
C LYS A 95 -43.13 92.18 -78.19
N GLY A 96 -43.95 92.37 -77.16
CA GLY A 96 -44.68 91.30 -76.48
C GLY A 96 -46.08 91.06 -77.06
N SER A 97 -46.19 90.53 -78.27
CA SER A 97 -47.48 90.01 -78.75
C SER A 97 -47.73 88.60 -78.22
N GLU A 98 -48.94 88.33 -77.74
CA GLU A 98 -49.36 87.01 -77.27
C GLU A 98 -49.19 85.92 -78.34
N THR A 99 -49.33 86.30 -79.62
CA THR A 99 -49.09 85.42 -80.78
C THR A 99 -47.62 84.97 -80.87
N VAL A 100 -46.66 85.85 -80.56
CA VAL A 100 -45.22 85.56 -80.64
C VAL A 100 -44.80 84.59 -79.53
N ALA A 101 -45.31 84.81 -78.32
CA ALA A 101 -45.03 83.91 -77.19
C ALA A 101 -45.60 82.50 -77.43
N SER A 102 -46.81 82.39 -77.98
CA SER A 102 -47.46 81.11 -78.33
C SER A 102 -46.66 80.33 -79.39
N ASP A 103 -46.21 81.02 -80.44
CA ASP A 103 -45.41 80.41 -81.51
C ASP A 103 -44.04 79.95 -81.00
N ALA A 104 -43.40 80.72 -80.11
CA ALA A 104 -42.13 80.36 -79.49
C ALA A 104 -42.24 79.14 -78.56
N ILE A 105 -43.30 79.06 -77.74
CA ILE A 105 -43.56 77.90 -76.87
C ILE A 105 -43.79 76.64 -77.71
N SER A 106 -44.57 76.74 -78.78
CA SER A 106 -44.85 75.62 -79.69
C SER A 106 -43.59 75.13 -80.42
N ALA A 107 -42.61 76.02 -80.63
CA ALA A 107 -41.30 75.68 -81.21
C ALA A 107 -40.29 75.17 -80.17
N GLY A 108 -40.64 75.06 -78.88
CA GLY A 108 -39.77 74.52 -77.84
C GLY A 108 -38.77 75.53 -77.28
N VAL A 109 -39.15 76.81 -77.19
CA VAL A 109 -38.32 77.84 -76.53
C VAL A 109 -38.12 77.47 -75.05
N THR A 110 -36.91 77.63 -74.55
CA THR A 110 -36.59 77.34 -73.13
C THR A 110 -37.02 78.48 -72.22
N GLY A 111 -36.96 79.73 -72.71
CA GLY A 111 -37.50 80.89 -72.00
C GLY A 111 -37.83 82.04 -72.93
N TYR A 112 -38.90 82.77 -72.59
CA TYR A 112 -39.35 83.95 -73.33
C TYR A 112 -39.34 85.18 -72.41
N LEU A 113 -38.64 86.24 -72.81
CA LEU A 113 -38.53 87.50 -72.08
C LEU A 113 -38.79 88.68 -73.02
N GLN A 114 -39.47 89.70 -72.49
CA GLN A 114 -39.73 90.94 -73.20
C GLN A 114 -38.76 92.04 -72.72
N LYS A 115 -38.14 92.77 -73.64
CA LYS A 115 -37.27 93.91 -73.34
C LYS A 115 -38.11 95.02 -72.67
N SER A 116 -37.73 95.43 -71.47
CA SER A 116 -38.39 96.48 -70.69
C SER A 116 -37.40 97.61 -70.35
N SER A 117 -37.87 98.75 -69.84
CA SER A 117 -36.98 99.84 -69.44
C SER A 117 -36.50 99.64 -68.00
N GLY A 118 -35.24 99.21 -67.83
CA GLY A 118 -34.58 98.99 -66.53
C GLY A 118 -33.49 97.93 -66.57
N ASN A 119 -32.66 97.84 -65.53
CA ASN A 119 -31.58 96.84 -65.45
C ASN A 119 -32.06 95.45 -64.98
N GLU A 120 -33.22 95.39 -64.30
CA GLU A 120 -33.79 94.15 -63.72
C GLU A 120 -34.06 93.04 -64.76
N GLN A 121 -34.25 93.40 -66.03
CA GLN A 121 -34.46 92.43 -67.12
C GLN A 121 -33.23 91.54 -67.38
N TYR A 122 -32.03 92.08 -67.20
CA TYR A 122 -30.78 91.35 -67.44
C TYR A 122 -30.50 90.37 -66.31
N GLU A 123 -30.79 90.76 -65.06
CA GLU A 123 -30.77 89.85 -63.91
C GLU A 123 -31.74 88.68 -64.09
N LEU A 124 -32.96 88.96 -64.59
CA LEU A 124 -33.95 87.92 -64.91
C LEU A 124 -33.50 87.00 -66.05
N LEU A 125 -32.86 87.55 -67.09
CA LEU A 125 -32.31 86.79 -68.20
C LEU A 125 -31.17 85.87 -67.73
N ALA A 126 -30.20 86.41 -66.98
CA ALA A 126 -29.09 85.67 -66.39
C ALA A 126 -29.57 84.49 -65.54
N ASN A 127 -30.52 84.73 -64.63
CA ASN A 127 -31.09 83.68 -63.78
C ASN A 127 -31.79 82.57 -64.59
N ARG A 128 -32.50 82.93 -65.67
CA ARG A 128 -33.15 81.92 -66.51
C ARG A 128 -32.15 81.10 -67.31
N ILE A 129 -31.07 81.70 -67.80
CA ILE A 129 -29.99 80.97 -68.47
C ILE A 129 -29.33 79.99 -67.50
N LEU A 130 -28.96 80.44 -66.29
CA LEU A 130 -28.37 79.58 -65.25
C LEU A 130 -29.24 78.36 -64.95
N ASN A 131 -30.53 78.56 -64.73
CA ASN A 131 -31.47 77.49 -64.42
C ASN A 131 -31.63 76.50 -65.58
N ALA A 132 -31.72 77.00 -66.82
CA ALA A 132 -31.89 76.17 -68.00
C ALA A 132 -30.66 75.29 -68.28
N VAL A 133 -29.47 75.89 -68.23
CA VAL A 133 -28.18 75.20 -68.42
C VAL A 133 -27.97 74.16 -67.31
N GLY A 134 -28.19 74.56 -66.04
CA GLY A 134 -28.03 73.68 -64.89
C GLY A 134 -28.91 72.44 -64.96
N LYS A 135 -30.16 72.56 -65.45
CA LYS A 135 -31.06 71.42 -65.63
C LYS A 135 -30.52 70.40 -66.64
N VAL A 136 -30.09 70.86 -67.81
CA VAL A 136 -29.57 69.98 -68.88
C VAL A 136 -28.28 69.29 -68.45
N GLN A 137 -27.40 70.00 -67.73
CA GLN A 137 -26.17 69.43 -67.20
C GLN A 137 -26.45 68.34 -66.14
N ALA A 138 -27.39 68.56 -65.22
CA ALA A 138 -27.74 67.58 -64.18
C ALA A 138 -28.32 66.27 -64.76
N GLU A 139 -29.21 66.36 -65.76
CA GLU A 139 -29.78 65.18 -66.42
C GLU A 139 -28.73 64.35 -67.18
N LYS A 140 -27.77 65.01 -67.85
CA LYS A 140 -26.64 64.34 -68.51
C LYS A 140 -25.72 63.65 -67.49
N GLN A 141 -25.50 64.25 -66.33
CA GLN A 141 -24.65 63.69 -65.29
C GLN A 141 -25.25 62.41 -64.69
N ILE A 142 -26.55 62.40 -64.36
CA ILE A 142 -27.25 61.21 -63.85
C ILE A 142 -27.16 60.04 -64.84
N LYS A 143 -27.47 60.28 -66.13
CA LYS A 143 -27.38 59.24 -67.17
C LYS A 143 -25.95 58.69 -67.32
N THR A 144 -24.95 59.55 -67.19
CA THR A 144 -23.54 59.15 -67.30
C THR A 144 -23.12 58.30 -66.10
N GLU A 145 -23.49 58.68 -64.89
CA GLU A 145 -23.20 57.92 -63.66
C GLU A 145 -23.91 56.55 -63.66
N GLN A 146 -25.19 56.49 -64.06
CA GLN A 146 -25.91 55.21 -64.19
C GLN A 146 -25.25 54.26 -65.19
N LYS A 147 -24.81 54.78 -66.36
CA LYS A 147 -24.12 53.97 -67.37
C LYS A 147 -22.75 53.48 -66.87
N ARG A 148 -22.01 54.33 -66.16
CA ARG A 148 -20.73 53.96 -65.53
C ARG A 148 -20.91 52.85 -64.50
N PHE A 149 -21.89 52.99 -63.61
CA PHE A 149 -22.20 52.00 -62.58
C PHE A 149 -22.52 50.63 -63.19
N LYS A 150 -23.44 50.58 -64.16
CA LYS A 150 -23.81 49.33 -64.83
C LYS A 150 -22.60 48.67 -65.49
N THR A 151 -21.78 49.46 -66.18
CA THR A 151 -20.56 48.94 -66.83
C THR A 151 -19.56 48.36 -65.83
N LEU A 152 -19.40 48.99 -64.65
CA LEU A 152 -18.53 48.46 -63.60
C LEU A 152 -19.07 47.14 -63.06
N PHE A 153 -20.35 47.08 -62.69
CA PHE A 153 -20.97 45.87 -62.15
C PHE A 153 -20.88 44.68 -63.11
N ASP A 154 -21.23 44.88 -64.39
CA ASP A 154 -21.23 43.85 -65.42
C ASP A 154 -19.81 43.29 -65.71
N HIS A 155 -18.77 44.11 -65.54
CA HIS A 155 -17.38 43.73 -65.81
C HIS A 155 -16.55 43.37 -64.56
N LEU A 156 -17.16 43.34 -63.37
CA LEU A 156 -16.50 42.82 -62.17
C LEU A 156 -16.12 41.35 -62.41
N SER A 157 -14.84 41.02 -62.20
CA SER A 157 -14.33 39.66 -62.39
C SER A 157 -14.77 38.69 -61.28
N GLN A 158 -15.26 39.22 -60.16
CA GLN A 158 -15.78 38.43 -59.05
C GLN A 158 -17.29 38.25 -59.19
N PRO A 159 -17.82 37.06 -58.89
CA PRO A 159 -19.26 36.83 -58.72
C PRO A 159 -19.91 37.87 -57.82
N ALA A 160 -20.81 38.69 -58.38
CA ALA A 160 -21.52 39.73 -57.64
C ALA A 160 -23.02 39.68 -57.92
N VAL A 161 -23.80 39.89 -56.88
CA VAL A 161 -25.27 39.95 -56.92
C VAL A 161 -25.74 41.18 -56.15
N GLU A 162 -26.71 41.89 -56.71
CA GLU A 162 -27.48 42.91 -56.00
C GLU A 162 -28.76 42.29 -55.48
N VAL A 163 -29.07 42.53 -54.21
CA VAL A 163 -30.30 42.09 -53.55
C VAL A 163 -31.05 43.26 -52.95
N ARG A 164 -32.37 43.14 -52.89
CA ARG A 164 -33.27 43.93 -52.04
C ARG A 164 -33.88 43.00 -51.00
N TYR A 165 -34.07 43.50 -49.78
CA TYR A 165 -34.80 42.75 -48.77
C TYR A 165 -36.33 42.95 -48.87
N GLU A 166 -37.07 41.85 -48.93
CA GLU A 166 -38.54 41.81 -48.85
C GLU A 166 -38.97 40.73 -47.85
N ALA A 167 -39.71 41.12 -46.81
CA ALA A 167 -40.14 40.19 -45.74
C ALA A 167 -38.99 39.31 -45.20
N ASP A 168 -37.85 39.96 -44.96
CA ASP A 168 -36.59 39.37 -44.48
C ASP A 168 -35.86 38.43 -45.46
N GLU A 169 -36.35 38.29 -46.70
CA GLU A 169 -35.70 37.50 -47.75
C GLU A 169 -34.87 38.38 -48.71
N PRO A 170 -33.65 37.94 -49.11
CA PRO A 170 -32.81 38.65 -50.07
C PRO A 170 -33.26 38.38 -51.50
N ILE A 171 -34.16 39.21 -52.03
CA ILE A 171 -34.65 39.11 -53.41
C ILE A 171 -33.63 39.67 -54.39
N VAL A 172 -33.26 38.86 -55.39
CA VAL A 172 -32.24 39.23 -56.39
C VAL A 172 -32.78 40.31 -57.34
N ARG A 173 -32.04 41.42 -57.46
CA ARG A 173 -32.32 42.48 -58.44
C ARG A 173 -31.54 42.31 -59.73
N GLN A 174 -30.26 41.95 -59.62
CA GLN A 174 -29.38 41.70 -60.75
C GLN A 174 -28.18 40.88 -60.31
N VAL A 175 -27.59 40.14 -61.24
CA VAL A 175 -26.33 39.41 -61.08
C VAL A 175 -25.39 39.81 -62.21
N ASN A 176 -24.09 39.77 -61.97
CA ASN A 176 -23.11 39.99 -63.03
C ASN A 176 -22.75 38.67 -63.75
N ALA A 177 -22.07 38.78 -64.90
CA ALA A 177 -21.67 37.61 -65.68
C ALA A 177 -20.74 36.66 -64.91
N ALA A 178 -19.91 37.17 -64.00
CA ALA A 178 -19.06 36.32 -63.17
C ALA A 178 -19.87 35.44 -62.22
N PHE A 179 -21.00 35.94 -61.70
CA PHE A 179 -21.90 35.19 -60.82
C PHE A 179 -22.57 34.05 -61.57
N GLU A 180 -23.11 34.31 -62.76
CA GLU A 180 -23.69 33.27 -63.61
C GLU A 180 -22.67 32.17 -63.93
N ASN A 181 -21.43 32.53 -64.25
CA ASN A 181 -20.39 31.55 -64.56
C ASN A 181 -19.98 30.70 -63.34
N ALA A 182 -19.85 31.31 -62.15
CA ALA A 182 -19.40 30.61 -60.95
C ALA A 182 -20.49 29.72 -60.34
N PHE A 183 -21.73 30.20 -60.27
CA PHE A 183 -22.84 29.46 -59.67
C PHE A 183 -23.61 28.59 -60.69
N GLY A 184 -23.57 28.97 -61.97
CA GLY A 184 -24.22 28.27 -63.07
C GLY A 184 -25.73 28.51 -63.18
N TYR A 185 -26.27 29.48 -62.46
CA TYR A 185 -27.67 29.92 -62.59
C TYR A 185 -27.76 31.08 -63.57
N GLU A 186 -28.72 31.02 -64.50
CA GLU A 186 -28.98 32.11 -65.44
C GLU A 186 -29.69 33.29 -64.73
N SER A 187 -29.31 34.53 -65.01
CA SER A 187 -29.88 35.74 -64.40
C SER A 187 -31.41 35.80 -64.45
N GLU A 188 -32.03 35.40 -65.57
CA GLU A 188 -33.49 35.38 -65.73
C GLU A 188 -34.20 34.47 -64.73
N THR A 189 -33.52 33.43 -64.23
CA THR A 189 -34.07 32.49 -63.25
C THR A 189 -33.93 32.96 -61.81
N MET A 190 -33.01 33.91 -61.57
CA MET A 190 -32.69 34.40 -60.23
C MET A 190 -33.42 35.70 -59.94
N ILE A 191 -33.55 36.59 -60.93
CA ILE A 191 -34.12 37.93 -60.74
C ILE A 191 -35.57 37.83 -60.27
N GLY A 192 -35.86 38.41 -59.11
CA GLY A 192 -37.18 38.42 -58.49
C GLY A 192 -37.45 37.27 -57.51
N ASP A 193 -36.56 36.27 -57.43
CA ASP A 193 -36.61 35.20 -56.42
C ASP A 193 -35.59 35.43 -55.30
N SER A 194 -35.75 34.70 -54.20
CA SER A 194 -34.85 34.75 -53.04
C SER A 194 -33.51 34.10 -53.36
N LEU A 195 -32.42 34.85 -53.16
CA LEU A 195 -31.05 34.38 -53.39
C LEU A 195 -30.78 33.08 -52.62
N ASP A 196 -31.24 32.99 -51.37
CA ASP A 196 -30.96 31.86 -50.49
C ASP A 196 -31.58 30.56 -51.00
N THR A 197 -32.76 30.62 -51.63
CA THR A 197 -33.42 29.44 -52.23
C THR A 197 -32.56 28.75 -53.28
N HIS A 198 -31.70 29.51 -53.97
CA HIS A 198 -30.87 28.98 -55.05
C HIS A 198 -29.49 28.56 -54.58
N ILE A 199 -28.84 29.34 -53.72
CA ILE A 199 -27.42 29.16 -53.40
C ILE A 199 -27.15 28.63 -51.99
N VAL A 200 -28.12 28.59 -51.08
CA VAL A 200 -27.91 28.11 -49.71
C VAL A 200 -28.34 26.64 -49.60
N PRO A 201 -27.45 25.73 -49.19
CA PRO A 201 -27.80 24.33 -48.94
C PRO A 201 -28.77 24.19 -47.74
N ASP A 202 -29.64 23.18 -47.77
CA ASP A 202 -30.66 22.93 -46.73
C ASP A 202 -30.11 22.87 -45.29
N ASN A 203 -28.86 22.43 -45.10
CA ASN A 203 -28.21 22.33 -43.79
C ASN A 203 -27.50 23.61 -43.33
N ARG A 204 -27.64 24.73 -44.05
CA ARG A 204 -26.96 26.01 -43.79
C ARG A 204 -27.91 27.21 -43.81
N THR A 205 -29.22 26.97 -43.71
CA THR A 205 -30.24 28.03 -43.67
C THR A 205 -30.08 28.98 -42.48
N ASP A 206 -29.70 28.47 -41.31
CA ASP A 206 -29.49 29.28 -40.10
C ASP A 206 -28.33 30.27 -40.27
N GLU A 207 -27.21 29.81 -40.87
CA GLU A 207 -26.07 30.66 -41.20
C GLU A 207 -26.42 31.75 -42.22
N ALA A 208 -27.29 31.45 -43.18
CA ALA A 208 -27.78 32.44 -44.13
C ALA A 208 -28.71 33.48 -43.48
N ALA A 209 -29.61 33.03 -42.58
CA ALA A 209 -30.49 33.92 -41.83
C ALA A 209 -29.70 34.91 -40.95
N GLU A 210 -28.66 34.44 -40.25
CA GLU A 210 -27.75 35.31 -39.47
C GLU A 210 -27.07 36.37 -40.34
N ILE A 211 -26.61 35.97 -41.52
CA ILE A 211 -25.97 36.89 -42.47
C ILE A 211 -26.99 37.94 -42.92
N ASN A 212 -28.20 37.54 -43.30
CA ASN A 212 -29.26 38.46 -43.74
C ASN A 212 -29.66 39.45 -42.64
N GLU A 213 -29.86 39.00 -41.40
CA GLU A 213 -30.17 39.86 -40.26
C GLU A 213 -29.05 40.88 -40.02
N HIS A 214 -27.79 40.44 -40.12
CA HIS A 214 -26.63 41.32 -39.98
C HIS A 214 -26.59 42.39 -41.08
N VAL A 215 -26.86 42.02 -42.33
CA VAL A 215 -26.91 42.97 -43.46
C VAL A 215 -28.05 43.99 -43.26
N GLN A 216 -29.24 43.54 -42.87
CA GLN A 216 -30.42 44.39 -42.67
C GLN A 216 -30.27 45.38 -41.52
N SER A 217 -29.52 45.01 -40.47
CA SER A 217 -29.17 45.93 -39.37
C SER A 217 -28.12 46.99 -39.74
N GLY A 218 -27.69 47.04 -41.02
CA GLY A 218 -26.71 47.99 -41.54
C GLY A 218 -25.26 47.53 -41.41
N GLY A 219 -25.02 46.26 -41.08
CA GLY A 219 -23.69 45.69 -40.92
C GLY A 219 -23.04 45.31 -42.25
N SER A 220 -21.84 45.84 -42.51
CA SER A 220 -20.93 45.30 -43.52
C SER A 220 -20.04 44.23 -42.89
N LEU A 221 -19.89 43.11 -43.59
CA LEU A 221 -19.02 41.99 -43.29
C LEU A 221 -17.67 42.26 -43.94
N ASP A 222 -16.61 42.33 -43.13
CA ASP A 222 -15.24 42.47 -43.63
C ASP A 222 -14.88 41.34 -44.61
N SER A 223 -15.21 40.10 -44.25
CA SER A 223 -15.28 38.92 -45.12
C SER A 223 -15.69 37.70 -44.30
N ARG A 224 -16.48 36.77 -44.85
CA ARG A 224 -16.88 35.52 -44.17
C ARG A 224 -16.78 34.33 -45.12
N GLU A 225 -16.14 33.25 -44.70
CA GLU A 225 -16.14 32.00 -45.48
C GLU A 225 -17.53 31.35 -45.38
N VAL A 226 -18.12 31.03 -46.52
CA VAL A 226 -19.45 30.43 -46.65
C VAL A 226 -19.42 29.26 -47.63
N THR A 227 -20.25 28.25 -47.41
CA THR A 227 -20.48 27.19 -48.40
C THR A 227 -21.77 27.49 -49.15
N ARG A 228 -21.73 27.39 -50.48
CA ARG A 228 -22.89 27.63 -51.35
C ARG A 228 -23.08 26.52 -52.36
N GLN A 229 -24.33 26.31 -52.73
CA GLN A 229 -24.74 25.40 -53.78
C GLN A 229 -24.53 26.08 -55.14
N THR A 230 -23.85 25.37 -56.02
CA THR A 230 -23.76 25.67 -57.45
C THR A 230 -24.36 24.52 -58.23
N THR A 231 -24.59 24.70 -59.53
CA THR A 231 -24.99 23.60 -60.43
C THR A 231 -23.94 22.48 -60.54
N ASN A 232 -22.67 22.77 -60.24
CA ASN A 232 -21.57 21.81 -60.25
C ASN A 232 -21.31 21.15 -58.87
N GLY A 233 -22.10 21.50 -57.85
CA GLY A 233 -21.96 20.99 -56.49
C GLY A 233 -21.72 22.07 -55.45
N LEU A 234 -21.33 21.66 -54.24
CA LEU A 234 -21.03 22.57 -53.14
C LEU A 234 -19.63 23.19 -53.33
N CYS A 235 -19.54 24.51 -53.25
CA CYS A 235 -18.28 25.26 -53.32
C CYS A 235 -18.11 26.15 -52.08
N LYS A 236 -16.86 26.44 -51.69
CA LYS A 236 -16.53 27.36 -50.60
C LYS A 236 -16.20 28.74 -51.19
N PHE A 237 -16.87 29.76 -50.70
CA PHE A 237 -16.68 31.15 -51.11
C PHE A 237 -16.30 32.03 -49.92
N LEU A 238 -15.50 33.06 -50.16
CA LEU A 238 -15.37 34.21 -49.28
C LEU A 238 -16.44 35.24 -49.67
N LEU A 239 -17.42 35.46 -48.79
CA LEU A 239 -18.51 36.41 -48.96
C LEU A 239 -18.14 37.77 -48.36
N GLN A 240 -18.37 38.82 -49.14
CA GLN A 240 -18.34 40.22 -48.69
C GLN A 240 -19.63 40.91 -49.10
N ASN A 241 -20.15 41.81 -48.27
CA ASN A 241 -21.36 42.59 -48.57
C ASN A 241 -21.12 44.10 -48.49
N ALA A 242 -21.80 44.84 -49.35
CA ALA A 242 -21.88 46.29 -49.31
C ALA A 242 -23.36 46.69 -49.20
N VAL A 243 -23.75 47.32 -48.09
CA VAL A 243 -25.14 47.66 -47.78
C VAL A 243 -25.46 49.06 -48.30
N TYR A 244 -26.67 49.28 -48.79
CA TYR A 244 -27.17 50.63 -49.07
C TYR A 244 -27.38 51.43 -47.78
N ASP A 245 -27.16 52.74 -47.82
CA ASP A 245 -27.31 53.63 -46.66
C ASP A 245 -28.71 53.61 -46.03
N ASP A 246 -29.73 53.20 -46.79
CA ASP A 246 -31.13 53.09 -46.36
C ASP A 246 -31.51 51.68 -45.86
N GLY A 247 -30.57 50.73 -45.84
CA GLY A 247 -30.80 49.34 -45.40
C GLY A 247 -31.74 48.54 -46.29
N SER A 248 -32.15 49.08 -47.45
CA SER A 248 -33.14 48.44 -48.32
C SER A 248 -32.58 47.25 -49.11
N GLY A 249 -31.26 47.07 -49.12
CA GLY A 249 -30.58 46.07 -49.92
C GLY A 249 -29.07 46.28 -49.93
N GLY A 250 -28.40 45.59 -50.85
CA GLY A 250 -26.96 45.71 -51.00
C GLY A 250 -26.41 44.79 -52.08
N PHE A 251 -25.08 44.78 -52.18
CA PHE A 251 -24.33 43.87 -53.02
C PHE A 251 -23.71 42.77 -52.18
N ALA A 252 -23.72 41.54 -52.68
CA ALA A 252 -22.92 40.44 -52.17
C ALA A 252 -21.91 40.01 -53.24
N ILE A 253 -20.66 39.86 -52.84
CA ILE A 253 -19.54 39.43 -53.68
C ILE A 253 -19.02 38.09 -53.14
N TYR A 254 -18.89 37.10 -54.00
CA TYR A 254 -18.41 35.76 -53.65
C TYR A 254 -17.07 35.49 -54.35
N THR A 255 -16.00 35.29 -53.59
CA THR A 255 -14.71 34.85 -54.13
C THR A 255 -14.54 33.35 -53.92
N ASP A 256 -14.38 32.56 -54.97
CA ASP A 256 -14.14 31.11 -54.83
C ASP A 256 -12.80 30.84 -54.14
N ILE A 257 -12.84 30.06 -53.05
CA ILE A 257 -11.68 29.67 -52.25
C ILE A 257 -11.57 28.16 -52.10
N THR A 258 -12.34 27.38 -52.87
CA THR A 258 -12.47 25.91 -52.71
C THR A 258 -11.11 25.21 -52.73
N ASP A 259 -10.34 25.37 -53.82
CA ASP A 259 -9.00 24.77 -53.97
C ASP A 259 -8.02 25.18 -52.86
N ARG A 260 -8.09 26.45 -52.45
CA ARG A 260 -7.19 27.01 -51.42
C ARG A 260 -7.51 26.43 -50.05
N SER A 261 -8.79 26.33 -49.71
CA SER A 261 -9.24 25.80 -48.42
C SER A 261 -9.00 24.29 -48.32
N GLU A 262 -9.26 23.51 -49.37
CA GLU A 262 -9.00 22.07 -49.38
C GLU A 262 -7.51 21.74 -49.24
N ARG A 263 -6.63 22.49 -49.93
CA ARG A 263 -5.18 22.27 -49.83
C ARG A 263 -4.63 22.62 -48.45
N LYS A 264 -5.17 23.68 -47.82
CA LYS A 264 -4.81 24.06 -46.46
C LYS A 264 -5.23 22.98 -45.45
N GLU A 265 -6.47 22.51 -45.55
CA GLU A 265 -7.02 21.47 -44.68
C GLU A 265 -6.26 20.13 -44.82
N LEU A 266 -5.90 19.74 -46.05
CA LEU A 266 -5.06 18.56 -46.29
C LEU A 266 -3.66 18.68 -45.68
N LEU A 267 -3.03 19.85 -45.79
CA LEU A 267 -1.72 20.11 -45.19
C LEU A 267 -1.76 20.08 -43.67
N GLU A 268 -2.78 20.69 -43.06
CA GLU A 268 -3.01 20.64 -41.61
C GLU A 268 -3.23 19.20 -41.14
N ARG A 269 -4.11 18.45 -41.83
CA ARG A 269 -4.38 17.05 -41.52
C ARG A 269 -3.12 16.17 -41.63
N ASN A 270 -2.33 16.33 -42.68
CA ASN A 270 -1.08 15.56 -42.85
C ASN A 270 -0.05 15.93 -41.78
N ARG A 271 0.09 17.21 -41.44
CA ARG A 271 1.00 17.68 -40.39
C ARG A 271 0.60 17.14 -39.03
N ASP A 272 -0.69 17.15 -38.71
CA ASP A 272 -1.22 16.60 -37.46
C ASP A 272 -1.06 15.10 -37.37
N LEU A 273 -1.29 14.37 -38.46
CA LEU A 273 -1.05 12.93 -38.53
C LEU A 273 0.42 12.61 -38.29
N LEU A 274 1.34 13.27 -39.01
CA LEU A 274 2.79 13.06 -38.86
C LEU A 274 3.26 13.37 -37.44
N ARG A 275 2.76 14.46 -36.83
CA ARG A 275 3.07 14.82 -35.44
C ARG A 275 2.60 13.74 -34.47
N HIS A 276 1.36 13.25 -34.60
CA HIS A 276 0.84 12.18 -33.76
C HIS A 276 1.63 10.88 -33.93
N THR A 277 2.00 10.52 -35.16
CA THR A 277 2.82 9.33 -35.43
C THR A 277 4.20 9.44 -34.78
N GLN A 278 4.86 10.61 -34.88
CA GLN A 278 6.15 10.87 -34.22
C GLN A 278 6.05 10.73 -32.70
N GLN A 279 5.02 11.30 -32.07
CA GLN A 279 4.79 11.20 -30.63
C GLN A 279 4.50 9.76 -30.18
N LEU A 280 3.62 9.04 -30.89
CA LEU A 280 3.28 7.65 -30.55
C LEU A 280 4.48 6.71 -30.70
N ALA A 281 5.28 6.91 -31.76
CA ALA A 281 6.49 6.13 -31.98
C ALA A 281 7.66 6.59 -31.11
N LYS A 282 7.52 7.73 -30.41
CA LYS A 282 8.58 8.47 -29.71
C LYS A 282 9.81 8.71 -30.58
N VAL A 283 9.57 9.13 -31.83
CA VAL A 283 10.60 9.38 -32.84
C VAL A 283 10.69 10.88 -33.12
N GLY A 284 11.79 11.46 -32.66
CA GLY A 284 12.26 12.79 -33.03
C GLY A 284 12.98 12.81 -34.37
N GLY A 285 12.88 13.93 -35.08
CA GLY A 285 13.66 14.22 -36.27
C GLY A 285 14.65 15.34 -35.99
N TRP A 286 15.80 15.29 -36.66
CA TRP A 286 16.78 16.37 -36.59
C TRP A 286 17.40 16.57 -37.97
N GLU A 287 17.75 17.82 -38.27
CA GLU A 287 18.49 18.22 -39.46
C GLU A 287 19.61 19.16 -39.04
N ALA A 288 20.83 18.95 -39.54
CA ALA A 288 21.99 19.76 -39.22
C ALA A 288 22.64 20.27 -40.51
N ASP A 289 22.93 21.56 -40.55
CA ASP A 289 23.74 22.17 -41.60
C ASP A 289 25.23 22.06 -41.22
N LEU A 290 26.01 21.42 -42.08
CA LEU A 290 27.40 21.10 -41.81
C LEU A 290 28.38 22.25 -42.10
N GLU A 291 27.93 23.34 -42.73
CA GLU A 291 28.74 24.55 -42.92
C GLU A 291 28.57 25.52 -41.77
N THR A 292 27.35 25.69 -41.26
CA THR A 292 27.05 26.64 -40.17
C THR A 292 27.11 26.02 -38.77
N GLY A 293 26.95 24.69 -38.66
CA GLY A 293 26.81 24.01 -37.38
C GLY A 293 25.43 24.18 -36.73
N GLU A 294 24.50 24.85 -37.41
CA GLU A 294 23.12 25.01 -36.95
C GLU A 294 22.35 23.70 -37.10
N GLN A 295 21.59 23.35 -36.07
CA GLN A 295 20.69 22.20 -36.08
C GLN A 295 19.24 22.67 -35.98
N ARG A 296 18.33 21.82 -36.42
CA ARG A 296 16.88 21.96 -36.25
C ARG A 296 16.30 20.68 -35.72
N TRP A 297 15.55 20.77 -34.64
CA TRP A 297 14.92 19.63 -33.99
C TRP A 297 13.40 19.66 -34.16
N THR A 298 12.77 18.50 -34.33
CA THR A 298 11.32 18.39 -34.15
C THR A 298 10.97 18.45 -32.67
N LYS A 299 9.70 18.79 -32.36
CA LYS A 299 9.21 18.83 -30.98
C LYS A 299 9.47 17.53 -30.20
N GLU A 300 9.42 16.39 -30.87
CA GLU A 300 9.66 15.11 -30.21
C GLU A 300 11.14 14.90 -29.85
N THR A 301 12.08 15.47 -30.62
CA THR A 301 13.51 15.47 -30.24
C THR A 301 13.73 16.26 -28.95
N TYR A 302 13.07 17.42 -28.78
CA TYR A 302 13.10 18.17 -27.51
C TYR A 302 12.53 17.34 -26.35
N ASN A 303 11.39 16.68 -26.55
CA ASN A 303 10.80 15.80 -25.53
C ASN A 303 11.73 14.65 -25.13
N ILE A 304 12.47 14.05 -26.08
CA ILE A 304 13.42 12.97 -25.78
C ILE A 304 14.55 13.48 -24.87
N HIS A 305 15.02 14.71 -25.08
CA HIS A 305 16.08 15.35 -24.31
C HIS A 305 15.59 16.07 -23.04
N ASP A 306 14.28 16.03 -22.75
CA ASP A 306 13.61 16.78 -21.67
C ASP A 306 13.88 18.30 -21.72
N LEU A 307 13.83 18.87 -22.92
CA LEU A 307 13.99 20.31 -23.18
C LEU A 307 12.64 20.94 -23.59
N ASP A 308 12.42 22.21 -23.25
CA ASP A 308 11.27 22.98 -23.75
C ASP A 308 11.65 23.78 -25.01
N PRO A 309 11.07 23.48 -26.19
CA PRO A 309 11.35 24.22 -27.43
C PRO A 309 10.92 25.71 -27.38
N ALA A 310 10.16 26.14 -26.37
CA ALA A 310 9.79 27.55 -26.18
C ALA A 310 10.85 28.36 -25.40
N GLU A 311 11.68 27.70 -24.60
CA GLU A 311 12.67 28.35 -23.72
C GLU A 311 14.10 28.21 -24.23
N GLU A 312 14.37 27.22 -25.09
CA GLU A 312 15.71 26.89 -25.54
C GLU A 312 15.84 26.94 -27.08
N SER A 313 17.00 27.40 -27.56
CA SER A 313 17.35 27.38 -28.98
C SER A 313 17.88 26.01 -29.39
N ASP A 314 17.70 25.64 -30.66
CA ASP A 314 18.27 24.41 -31.21
C ASP A 314 19.78 24.32 -30.87
N PRO A 315 20.24 23.27 -30.18
CA PRO A 315 21.64 23.13 -29.81
C PRO A 315 22.51 22.86 -31.05
N SER A 316 23.79 23.24 -30.99
CA SER A 316 24.73 22.86 -32.05
C SER A 316 24.95 21.34 -32.02
N VAL A 317 25.49 20.80 -33.12
CA VAL A 317 25.81 19.37 -33.20
C VAL A 317 26.75 18.93 -32.07
N GLU A 318 27.71 19.78 -31.67
CA GLU A 318 28.62 19.51 -30.56
C GLU A 318 27.89 19.42 -29.22
N THR A 319 26.98 20.37 -28.92
CA THR A 319 26.17 20.33 -27.70
C THR A 319 25.20 19.15 -27.69
N ALA A 320 24.66 18.78 -28.85
CA ALA A 320 23.83 17.58 -28.99
C ALA A 320 24.58 16.29 -28.63
N ILE A 321 25.89 16.22 -28.90
CA ILE A 321 26.73 15.06 -28.55
C ILE A 321 26.93 14.96 -27.03
N GLU A 322 26.93 16.08 -26.30
CA GLU A 322 27.12 16.09 -24.84
C GLU A 322 25.98 15.41 -24.08
N PHE A 323 24.76 15.37 -24.66
CA PHE A 323 23.64 14.62 -24.10
C PHE A 323 23.82 13.09 -24.20
N TYR A 324 24.77 12.57 -24.98
CA TYR A 324 25.07 11.13 -24.93
C TYR A 324 25.90 10.80 -23.70
N HIS A 325 25.69 9.62 -23.13
CA HIS A 325 26.45 9.14 -21.97
C HIS A 325 27.97 9.19 -22.26
N PRO A 326 28.84 9.57 -21.30
CA PRO A 326 30.27 9.78 -21.54
C PRO A 326 30.99 8.63 -22.26
N ASP A 327 30.66 7.37 -21.92
CA ASP A 327 31.20 6.17 -22.60
C ASP A 327 30.81 6.07 -24.09
N ASP A 328 29.66 6.64 -24.48
CA ASP A 328 29.05 6.49 -25.80
C ASP A 328 29.33 7.68 -26.73
N GLN A 329 29.77 8.83 -26.17
CA GLN A 329 30.08 10.08 -26.91
C GLN A 329 31.11 9.87 -28.03
N SER A 330 32.19 9.12 -27.76
CA SER A 330 33.23 8.84 -28.77
C SER A 330 32.70 8.04 -29.97
N THR A 331 31.73 7.15 -29.72
CA THR A 331 31.10 6.30 -30.74
C THR A 331 30.23 7.14 -31.68
N ILE A 332 29.35 7.99 -31.12
CA ILE A 332 28.47 8.84 -31.94
C ILE A 332 29.25 9.92 -32.69
N GLN A 333 30.26 10.52 -32.05
CA GLN A 333 31.13 11.51 -32.71
C GLN A 333 31.82 10.92 -33.93
N THR A 334 32.40 9.72 -33.79
CA THR A 334 33.04 9.00 -34.90
C THR A 334 32.05 8.67 -36.02
N ALA A 335 30.81 8.32 -35.67
CA ALA A 335 29.77 8.01 -36.66
C ALA A 335 29.33 9.25 -37.45
N ILE A 336 29.12 10.39 -36.77
CA ILE A 336 28.78 11.67 -37.39
C ILE A 336 29.91 12.14 -38.31
N GLU A 337 31.17 12.08 -37.87
CA GLU A 337 32.34 12.44 -38.67
C GLU A 337 32.47 11.57 -39.93
N ASN A 338 32.25 10.26 -39.80
CA ASN A 338 32.27 9.34 -40.94
C ASN A 338 31.12 9.59 -41.92
N CYS A 339 29.93 9.91 -41.42
CA CYS A 339 28.79 10.26 -42.26
C CYS A 339 29.04 11.57 -43.02
N ARG A 340 29.60 12.57 -42.34
CA ARG A 340 30.02 13.86 -42.93
C ARG A 340 31.07 13.66 -44.03
N ALA A 341 32.18 12.98 -43.73
CA ALA A 341 33.32 12.88 -44.63
C ALA A 341 33.10 11.88 -45.78
N HIS A 342 32.45 10.75 -45.51
CA HIS A 342 32.37 9.62 -46.44
C HIS A 342 30.95 9.33 -46.94
N GLY A 343 29.93 10.03 -46.44
CA GLY A 343 28.52 9.79 -46.79
C GLY A 343 27.99 8.44 -46.32
N LYS A 344 28.64 7.80 -45.33
CA LYS A 344 28.19 6.51 -44.78
C LYS A 344 27.08 6.77 -43.75
N PRO A 345 25.83 6.31 -43.98
CA PRO A 345 24.78 6.44 -42.98
C PRO A 345 25.11 5.59 -41.74
N TYR A 346 24.61 6.01 -40.58
CA TYR A 346 24.74 5.24 -39.34
C TYR A 346 23.37 4.95 -38.73
N GLU A 347 23.32 3.86 -37.96
CA GLU A 347 22.25 3.49 -37.06
C GLU A 347 22.91 2.94 -35.79
N LEU A 348 22.67 3.59 -34.65
CA LEU A 348 23.31 3.26 -33.38
C LEU A 348 22.28 3.26 -32.25
N GLU A 349 22.45 2.35 -31.29
CA GLU A 349 21.73 2.35 -30.03
C GLU A 349 22.68 2.76 -28.91
N LEU A 350 22.40 3.90 -28.27
CA LEU A 350 23.30 4.55 -27.32
C LEU A 350 22.52 5.03 -26.09
N ARG A 351 23.23 5.26 -24.99
CA ARG A 351 22.65 5.90 -23.80
C ARG A 351 22.68 7.41 -23.97
N LEU A 352 21.55 8.04 -23.65
CA LEU A 352 21.35 9.48 -23.58
C LEU A 352 21.15 9.85 -22.10
N ILE A 353 21.69 10.98 -21.68
CA ILE A 353 21.42 11.65 -20.41
C ILE A 353 20.66 12.93 -20.77
N THR A 354 19.43 13.08 -20.29
CA THR A 354 18.58 14.24 -20.60
C THR A 354 18.97 15.47 -19.79
N ALA A 355 18.37 16.64 -20.06
CA ALA A 355 18.64 17.84 -19.25
C ALA A 355 18.21 17.71 -17.78
N GLU A 356 17.20 16.89 -17.50
CA GLU A 356 16.80 16.55 -16.13
C GLU A 356 17.70 15.47 -15.49
N ASN A 357 18.76 15.06 -16.20
CA ASN A 357 19.75 14.07 -15.79
C ASN A 357 19.19 12.63 -15.67
N ASP A 358 18.12 12.33 -16.40
CA ASP A 358 17.59 10.98 -16.57
C ASP A 358 18.33 10.24 -17.68
N GLN A 359 18.60 8.95 -17.47
CA GLN A 359 19.24 8.12 -18.47
C GLN A 359 18.21 7.41 -19.35
N LYS A 360 18.23 7.67 -20.65
CA LYS A 360 17.39 7.02 -21.67
C LYS A 360 18.24 6.18 -22.61
N TRP A 361 17.67 5.15 -23.22
CA TRP A 361 18.27 4.48 -24.38
C TRP A 361 17.65 5.05 -25.64
N VAL A 362 18.49 5.47 -26.58
CA VAL A 362 18.05 6.03 -27.85
C VAL A 362 18.61 5.25 -29.03
N ARG A 363 17.78 5.05 -30.05
CA ARG A 363 18.22 4.64 -31.38
C ARG A 363 18.32 5.88 -32.26
N THR A 364 19.51 6.16 -32.77
CA THR A 364 19.77 7.33 -33.61
C THR A 364 20.25 6.90 -34.99
N THR A 365 19.66 7.49 -36.02
CA THR A 365 20.05 7.30 -37.42
C THR A 365 20.44 8.63 -38.02
N GLY A 366 21.40 8.62 -38.96
CA GLY A 366 21.82 9.83 -39.66
C GLY A 366 22.33 9.51 -41.06
N GLU A 367 21.88 10.29 -42.04
CA GLU A 367 22.31 10.22 -43.43
C GLU A 367 22.69 11.59 -43.98
N ARG A 368 23.49 11.59 -45.05
CA ARG A 368 23.92 12.80 -45.75
C ARG A 368 22.96 13.09 -46.91
N ILE A 369 22.44 14.32 -46.95
CA ILE A 369 21.61 14.81 -48.06
C ILE A 369 22.28 16.03 -48.73
N HIS A 370 22.00 16.21 -50.01
CA HIS A 370 22.38 17.39 -50.78
C HIS A 370 21.15 18.28 -50.98
N ASP A 371 21.25 19.56 -50.62
CA ASP A 371 20.22 20.54 -50.96
C ASP A 371 20.35 20.98 -52.42
N SER A 372 19.31 21.66 -52.94
CA SER A 372 19.21 22.29 -54.24
C SER A 372 20.35 23.24 -54.62
N ASP A 373 21.11 23.74 -53.63
CA ASP A 373 22.30 24.58 -53.77
C ASP A 373 23.64 23.83 -53.54
N ASP A 374 23.66 22.49 -53.62
CA ASP A 374 24.82 21.60 -53.36
C ASP A 374 25.36 21.61 -51.90
N ILE A 375 24.69 22.30 -50.97
CA ILE A 375 25.01 22.32 -49.53
C ILE A 375 24.82 20.92 -48.93
N ILE A 376 25.81 20.44 -48.16
CA ILE A 376 25.78 19.15 -47.49
C ILE A 376 25.06 19.29 -46.14
N LYS A 377 23.89 18.67 -45.99
CA LYS A 377 23.17 18.59 -44.71
C LYS A 377 23.19 17.16 -44.18
N LEU A 378 23.14 17.01 -42.86
CA LEU A 378 22.82 15.73 -42.22
C LEU A 378 21.37 15.75 -41.79
N ARG A 379 20.65 14.66 -42.02
CA ARG A 379 19.31 14.46 -41.50
C ARG A 379 19.22 13.09 -40.85
N GLY A 380 18.45 13.02 -39.78
CA GLY A 380 18.30 11.80 -39.03
C GLY A 380 17.05 11.74 -38.20
N ALA A 381 16.92 10.62 -37.49
CA ALA A 381 15.90 10.41 -36.50
C ALA A 381 16.54 9.95 -35.19
N ILE A 382 15.87 10.24 -34.08
CA ILE A 382 16.22 9.73 -32.76
C ILE A 382 14.95 9.16 -32.13
N GLN A 383 15.03 7.93 -31.63
CA GLN A 383 13.90 7.23 -31.03
C GLN A 383 14.23 6.86 -29.59
N ASP A 384 13.33 7.14 -28.65
CA ASP A 384 13.40 6.58 -27.30
C ASP A 384 13.03 5.09 -27.33
N ILE A 385 14.02 4.23 -27.05
CA ILE A 385 13.89 2.77 -26.96
C ILE A 385 14.07 2.26 -25.52
N THR A 386 13.97 3.14 -24.52
CA THR A 386 14.19 2.82 -23.09
C THR A 386 13.28 1.69 -22.62
N ALA A 387 11.97 1.80 -22.90
CA ALA A 387 11.00 0.77 -22.51
C ALA A 387 11.28 -0.61 -23.14
N GLN A 388 11.83 -0.63 -24.38
CA GLN A 388 12.25 -1.88 -25.01
C GLN A 388 13.45 -2.49 -24.28
N LYS A 389 14.47 -1.68 -23.98
CA LYS A 389 15.68 -2.13 -23.26
C LYS A 389 15.37 -2.60 -21.84
N GLU A 390 14.46 -1.93 -21.14
CA GLU A 390 13.99 -2.35 -19.82
C GLU A 390 13.29 -3.71 -19.88
N ARG A 391 12.39 -3.92 -20.84
CA ARG A 391 11.70 -5.20 -21.03
C ARG A 391 12.66 -6.33 -21.43
N GLU A 392 13.65 -6.05 -22.28
CA GLU A 392 14.73 -7.00 -22.61
C GLU A 392 15.60 -7.36 -21.39
N LYS A 393 15.83 -6.40 -20.47
CA LYS A 393 16.57 -6.62 -19.24
C LYS A 393 15.74 -7.41 -18.23
N GLU A 394 14.45 -7.10 -18.10
CA GLU A 394 13.50 -7.80 -17.25
C GLU A 394 13.33 -9.26 -17.69
N LEU A 395 13.17 -9.53 -18.98
CA LEU A 395 13.15 -10.90 -19.54
C LEU A 395 14.44 -11.66 -19.23
N ARG A 396 15.61 -11.03 -19.45
CA ARG A 396 16.90 -11.63 -19.07
C ARG A 396 17.00 -11.91 -17.58
N LEU A 397 16.46 -11.04 -16.73
CA LEU A 397 16.40 -11.28 -15.29
C LEU A 397 15.54 -12.50 -14.97
N TYR A 398 14.35 -12.62 -15.55
CA TYR A 398 13.50 -13.81 -15.37
C TYR A 398 14.19 -15.10 -15.84
N GLU A 399 14.85 -15.09 -17.01
CA GLU A 399 15.63 -16.24 -17.49
C GLU A 399 16.75 -16.63 -16.50
N GLN A 400 17.46 -15.65 -15.95
CA GLN A 400 18.50 -15.89 -14.95
C GLN A 400 17.93 -16.43 -13.63
N LEU A 401 16.79 -15.90 -13.17
CA LEU A 401 16.11 -16.38 -11.97
C LEU A 401 15.68 -17.84 -12.11
N VAL A 402 15.10 -18.22 -13.26
CA VAL A 402 14.72 -19.61 -13.54
C VAL A 402 15.95 -20.51 -13.61
N ARG A 403 17.00 -20.10 -14.33
CA ARG A 403 18.25 -20.87 -14.46
C ARG A 403 19.00 -21.06 -13.13
N HIS A 404 18.87 -20.13 -12.20
CA HIS A 404 19.53 -20.17 -10.90
C HIS A 404 18.58 -20.50 -9.74
N SER A 405 17.37 -21.01 -10.04
CA SER A 405 16.44 -21.49 -9.03
C SER A 405 16.97 -22.78 -8.38
N PRO A 406 16.93 -22.95 -7.04
CA PRO A 406 17.25 -24.22 -6.39
C PRO A 406 16.16 -25.29 -6.57
N GLU A 407 15.07 -24.95 -7.26
CA GLU A 407 13.95 -25.84 -7.55
C GLU A 407 13.86 -26.08 -9.07
N LEU A 408 13.50 -27.30 -9.45
CA LEU A 408 13.27 -27.68 -10.85
C LEU A 408 11.82 -27.38 -11.23
N LEU A 409 11.63 -26.52 -12.24
CA LEU A 409 10.30 -26.21 -12.79
C LEU A 409 10.00 -27.12 -13.97
N VAL A 410 8.84 -27.75 -13.96
CA VAL A 410 8.37 -28.64 -15.02
C VAL A 410 6.95 -28.24 -15.41
N ILE A 411 6.70 -28.10 -16.71
CA ILE A 411 5.34 -27.93 -17.26
C ILE A 411 5.04 -29.16 -18.09
N MET A 412 3.87 -29.75 -17.89
CA MET A 412 3.43 -30.94 -18.61
C MET A 412 1.97 -30.83 -19.04
N ASP A 413 1.58 -31.60 -20.06
CA ASP A 413 0.19 -31.66 -20.50
C ASP A 413 -0.67 -32.60 -19.63
N GLU A 414 -1.95 -32.76 -20.01
CA GLU A 414 -2.87 -33.66 -19.32
C GLU A 414 -2.52 -35.15 -19.47
N GLU A 415 -1.67 -35.51 -20.43
CA GLU A 415 -1.17 -36.87 -20.68
C GLU A 415 0.14 -37.14 -19.94
N MET A 416 0.60 -36.19 -19.13
CA MET A 416 1.87 -36.20 -18.38
C MET A 416 3.11 -36.13 -19.26
N THR A 417 2.98 -35.63 -20.49
CA THR A 417 4.14 -35.35 -21.35
C THR A 417 4.74 -34.01 -20.94
N VAL A 418 6.05 -33.99 -20.67
CA VAL A 418 6.75 -32.76 -20.26
C VAL A 418 6.90 -31.83 -21.46
N LYS A 419 6.28 -30.64 -21.41
CA LYS A 419 6.40 -29.58 -22.42
C LYS A 419 7.63 -28.69 -22.17
N TYR A 420 7.97 -28.47 -20.92
CA TYR A 420 9.08 -27.62 -20.51
C TYR A 420 9.69 -28.15 -19.22
N GLN A 421 11.02 -28.08 -19.14
CA GLN A 421 11.79 -28.30 -17.93
C GLN A 421 12.81 -27.17 -17.83
N SER A 422 12.91 -26.54 -16.65
CA SER A 422 13.93 -25.53 -16.42
C SER A 422 15.33 -26.17 -16.52
N PRO A 423 16.33 -25.47 -17.07
CA PRO A 423 17.70 -25.95 -17.07
C PRO A 423 18.16 -26.29 -15.65
N PRO A 424 18.98 -27.34 -15.46
CA PRO A 424 19.51 -27.68 -14.14
C PRO A 424 20.33 -26.51 -13.60
N SER A 425 19.93 -26.05 -12.41
CA SER A 425 20.61 -24.95 -11.73
C SER A 425 21.93 -25.43 -11.12
N PRO A 426 22.99 -24.62 -11.16
CA PRO A 426 24.23 -24.92 -10.44
C PRO A 426 24.07 -25.05 -8.92
N LEU A 427 22.92 -24.63 -8.37
CA LEU A 427 22.59 -24.75 -6.96
C LEU A 427 21.96 -26.10 -6.59
N LEU A 428 21.58 -26.92 -7.57
CA LEU A 428 21.08 -28.26 -7.30
C LEU A 428 22.26 -29.15 -6.87
N GLU A 429 22.06 -29.90 -5.79
CA GLU A 429 23.02 -30.92 -5.32
C GLU A 429 22.92 -32.24 -6.12
N TRP A 430 22.14 -32.23 -7.20
CA TRP A 430 21.87 -33.38 -8.06
C TRP A 430 21.61 -32.93 -9.49
N GLU A 431 21.88 -33.81 -10.45
CA GLU A 431 21.60 -33.57 -11.86
C GLU A 431 20.30 -34.31 -12.27
N PRO A 432 19.23 -33.58 -12.64
CA PRO A 432 17.99 -34.17 -13.13
C PRO A 432 18.15 -34.74 -14.54
N LEU A 433 17.44 -35.83 -14.82
CA LEU A 433 17.27 -36.34 -16.18
C LEU A 433 16.53 -35.31 -17.05
N ASP A 434 16.93 -35.17 -18.31
CA ASP A 434 16.21 -34.38 -19.31
C ASP A 434 15.10 -35.26 -19.90
N VAL A 435 13.85 -34.94 -19.56
CA VAL A 435 12.65 -35.71 -19.92
C VAL A 435 11.69 -34.90 -20.79
N VAL A 436 12.16 -33.80 -21.40
CA VAL A 436 11.31 -32.95 -22.25
C VAL A 436 10.80 -33.75 -23.46
N GLY A 437 9.49 -33.76 -23.64
CA GLY A 437 8.79 -34.53 -24.67
C GLY A 437 8.48 -35.98 -24.29
N GLU A 438 8.88 -36.42 -23.10
CA GLU A 438 8.67 -37.77 -22.59
C GLU A 438 7.72 -37.77 -21.38
N ASN A 439 7.28 -38.96 -20.98
CA ASN A 439 6.50 -39.16 -19.77
C ASN A 439 7.45 -39.65 -18.65
N PRO A 440 7.67 -38.86 -17.58
CA PRO A 440 8.69 -39.15 -16.58
C PRO A 440 8.30 -40.28 -15.61
N PHE A 441 7.16 -40.94 -15.83
CA PHE A 441 6.65 -41.97 -14.93
C PHE A 441 7.57 -43.20 -14.81
N GLU A 442 8.34 -43.52 -15.85
CA GLU A 442 9.30 -44.65 -15.83
C GLU A 442 10.51 -44.38 -14.90
N GLU A 443 10.80 -43.12 -14.59
CA GLU A 443 11.92 -42.70 -13.72
C GLU A 443 11.53 -42.59 -12.25
N VAL A 444 10.26 -42.86 -11.91
CA VAL A 444 9.75 -42.89 -10.53
C VAL A 444 9.87 -44.29 -9.95
N HIS A 445 10.18 -44.39 -8.65
CA HIS A 445 10.24 -45.66 -7.93
C HIS A 445 8.88 -46.40 -7.98
N PRO A 446 8.86 -47.72 -8.28
CA PRO A 446 7.61 -48.48 -8.45
C PRO A 446 6.61 -48.38 -7.30
N ASP A 447 7.08 -48.42 -6.05
CA ASP A 447 6.22 -48.28 -4.86
C ASP A 447 5.47 -46.94 -4.79
N ASP A 448 5.97 -45.89 -5.45
CA ASP A 448 5.40 -44.54 -5.39
C ASP A 448 4.45 -44.25 -6.57
N HIS A 449 4.30 -45.18 -7.52
CA HIS A 449 3.48 -45.05 -8.75
C HIS A 449 2.01 -44.77 -8.46
N GLU A 450 1.38 -45.57 -7.61
CA GLU A 450 -0.05 -45.43 -7.27
C GLU A 450 -0.32 -44.06 -6.62
N LYS A 451 0.55 -43.64 -5.71
CA LYS A 451 0.49 -42.34 -5.04
C LYS A 451 0.59 -41.17 -6.03
N LEU A 452 1.45 -41.30 -7.04
CA LEU A 452 1.67 -40.27 -8.06
C LEU A 452 0.48 -40.17 -9.02
N MET A 453 -0.12 -41.28 -9.42
CA MET A 453 -1.34 -41.28 -10.24
C MET A 453 -2.49 -40.58 -9.52
N ASP A 454 -2.70 -40.89 -8.24
CA ASP A 454 -3.69 -40.21 -7.39
C ASP A 454 -3.41 -38.71 -7.27
N HIS A 455 -2.15 -38.32 -7.16
CA HIS A 455 -1.75 -36.91 -7.12
C HIS A 455 -2.11 -36.17 -8.41
N PHE A 456 -1.80 -36.76 -9.58
CA PHE A 456 -2.15 -36.18 -10.88
C PHE A 456 -3.66 -36.04 -11.09
N ALA A 457 -4.45 -37.04 -10.68
CA ALA A 457 -5.90 -36.95 -10.73
C ALA A 457 -6.43 -35.77 -9.91
N ARG A 458 -5.88 -35.53 -8.71
CA ARG A 458 -6.26 -34.38 -7.86
C ARG A 458 -5.92 -33.03 -8.48
N LEU A 459 -4.81 -32.92 -9.21
CA LEU A 459 -4.44 -31.68 -9.92
C LEU A 459 -5.43 -31.37 -11.04
N LYS A 460 -5.98 -32.38 -11.71
CA LYS A 460 -7.04 -32.21 -12.72
C LYS A 460 -8.35 -31.76 -12.08
N ASP A 461 -8.74 -32.38 -10.97
CA ASP A 461 -10.01 -32.08 -10.30
C ASP A 461 -10.00 -30.73 -9.55
N LYS A 462 -8.83 -30.12 -9.35
CA LYS A 462 -8.66 -28.94 -8.50
C LYS A 462 -7.73 -27.87 -9.12
N PRO A 463 -8.16 -27.20 -10.20
CA PRO A 463 -7.30 -26.28 -10.97
C PRO A 463 -6.74 -25.10 -10.16
N ASP A 464 -7.53 -24.55 -9.22
CA ASP A 464 -7.08 -23.44 -8.36
C ASP A 464 -6.29 -23.90 -7.12
N GLY A 465 -6.03 -25.20 -6.97
CA GLY A 465 -5.42 -25.78 -5.77
C GLY A 465 -3.95 -26.14 -5.97
N ILE A 466 -3.11 -25.80 -4.99
CA ILE A 466 -1.76 -26.35 -4.89
C ILE A 466 -1.85 -27.71 -4.22
N VAL A 467 -1.35 -28.74 -4.88
CA VAL A 467 -1.24 -30.11 -4.34
C VAL A 467 0.22 -30.47 -4.24
N ALA A 468 0.62 -31.11 -3.13
CA ALA A 468 1.99 -31.58 -2.92
C ALA A 468 2.05 -33.12 -2.87
N VAL A 469 3.18 -33.67 -3.31
CA VAL A 469 3.50 -35.10 -3.19
C VAL A 469 5.00 -35.27 -3.00
N GLU A 470 5.39 -36.21 -2.14
CA GLU A 470 6.77 -36.67 -2.03
C GLU A 470 6.88 -38.06 -2.66
N PHE A 471 7.88 -38.28 -3.50
CA PHE A 471 8.13 -39.56 -4.17
C PHE A 471 9.62 -39.74 -4.43
N ARG A 472 10.05 -40.95 -4.79
CA ARG A 472 11.42 -41.23 -5.19
C ARG A 472 11.54 -41.20 -6.71
N ALA A 473 12.53 -40.46 -7.21
CA ALA A 473 12.88 -40.37 -8.62
C ALA A 473 14.34 -40.75 -8.83
N ARG A 474 14.67 -41.22 -10.03
CA ARG A 474 16.04 -41.56 -10.41
C ARG A 474 16.79 -40.30 -10.89
N ASP A 475 18.04 -40.16 -10.49
CA ASP A 475 18.96 -39.15 -11.05
C ASP A 475 19.78 -39.70 -12.24
N VAL A 476 20.63 -38.87 -12.84
CA VAL A 476 21.47 -39.27 -14.00
C VAL A 476 22.44 -40.42 -13.70
N ASP A 477 22.83 -40.60 -12.43
CA ASP A 477 23.74 -41.67 -11.99
C ASP A 477 23.01 -42.98 -11.68
N GLY A 478 21.67 -42.93 -11.61
CA GLY A 478 20.81 -44.08 -11.35
C GLY A 478 20.41 -44.24 -9.88
N ASP A 479 20.78 -43.30 -9.02
CA ASP A 479 20.47 -43.32 -7.59
C ASP A 479 19.05 -42.78 -7.32
N TRP A 480 18.44 -43.25 -6.22
CA TRP A 480 17.11 -42.79 -5.81
C TRP A 480 17.20 -41.52 -4.97
N ARG A 481 16.55 -40.46 -5.43
CA ARG A 481 16.38 -39.19 -4.72
C ARG A 481 14.94 -39.03 -4.25
N TRP A 482 14.76 -38.51 -3.04
CA TRP A 482 13.45 -38.07 -2.57
C TRP A 482 13.14 -36.70 -3.13
N ILE A 483 12.09 -36.61 -3.92
CA ILE A 483 11.61 -35.39 -4.56
C ILE A 483 10.29 -34.97 -3.90
N GLU A 484 10.22 -33.74 -3.42
CA GLU A 484 8.96 -33.07 -3.10
C GLU A 484 8.52 -32.28 -4.35
N SER A 485 7.35 -32.62 -4.89
CA SER A 485 6.72 -31.91 -6.00
C SER A 485 5.47 -31.17 -5.54
N ARG A 486 5.35 -29.92 -5.93
CA ARG A 486 4.16 -29.07 -5.73
C ARG A 486 3.62 -28.65 -7.08
N GLY A 487 2.39 -29.08 -7.37
CA GLY A 487 1.74 -28.84 -8.65
C GLY A 487 0.56 -27.90 -8.56
N GLN A 488 0.30 -27.19 -9.65
CA GLN A 488 -0.94 -26.49 -9.93
C GLN A 488 -1.28 -26.63 -11.43
N ASN A 489 -2.58 -26.68 -11.75
CA ASN A 489 -3.05 -26.88 -13.11
C ASN A 489 -3.43 -25.54 -13.77
N PHE A 490 -2.79 -25.23 -14.89
CA PHE A 490 -2.99 -24.04 -15.72
C PHE A 490 -3.37 -24.39 -17.17
N THR A 491 -3.97 -25.57 -17.42
CA THR A 491 -4.29 -26.01 -18.78
C THR A 491 -5.17 -25.01 -19.55
N ASP A 492 -6.04 -24.25 -18.85
CA ASP A 492 -6.91 -23.23 -19.44
C ASP A 492 -6.34 -21.79 -19.36
N SER A 493 -5.08 -21.61 -18.96
CA SER A 493 -4.48 -20.30 -18.70
C SER A 493 -3.21 -20.04 -19.56
N ASP A 494 -3.29 -19.02 -20.42
CA ASP A 494 -2.14 -18.46 -21.14
C ASP A 494 -1.23 -17.69 -20.16
N PRO A 495 0.11 -17.87 -20.16
CA PRO A 495 0.93 -18.60 -21.14
C PRO A 495 1.40 -20.01 -20.75
N ILE A 496 0.92 -20.60 -19.66
CA ILE A 496 1.45 -21.89 -19.17
C ILE A 496 0.83 -23.07 -19.92
N GLU A 497 -0.48 -23.03 -20.19
CA GLU A 497 -1.22 -24.06 -20.95
C GLU A 497 -0.84 -25.51 -20.56
N GLY A 498 -0.78 -25.80 -19.25
CA GLY A 498 -0.41 -27.11 -18.72
C GLY A 498 -0.35 -27.15 -17.19
N ILE A 499 0.08 -28.29 -16.64
CA ILE A 499 0.30 -28.47 -15.21
C ILE A 499 1.73 -28.04 -14.87
N LEU A 500 1.87 -26.98 -14.08
CA LEU A 500 3.15 -26.51 -13.55
C LEU A 500 3.46 -27.26 -12.26
N THR A 501 4.56 -27.99 -12.22
CA THR A 501 5.12 -28.60 -11.02
C THR A 501 6.48 -28.02 -10.68
N VAL A 502 6.68 -27.79 -9.39
CA VAL A 502 7.93 -27.34 -8.81
C VAL A 502 8.47 -28.49 -7.97
N MET A 503 9.69 -28.93 -8.28
CA MET A 503 10.30 -30.11 -7.68
C MET A 503 11.58 -29.73 -6.92
N CYS A 504 11.74 -30.22 -5.70
CA CYS A 504 12.96 -30.06 -4.92
C CYS A 504 13.44 -31.37 -4.31
N ASP A 505 14.77 -31.53 -4.20
CA ASP A 505 15.38 -32.69 -3.54
C ASP A 505 15.29 -32.51 -2.02
N VAL A 506 14.61 -33.45 -1.37
CA VAL A 506 14.43 -33.51 0.09
C VAL A 506 15.08 -34.76 0.69
N THR A 507 16.02 -35.38 -0.02
CA THR A 507 16.75 -36.59 0.40
C THR A 507 17.46 -36.39 1.73
N GLN A 508 18.21 -35.28 1.90
CA GLN A 508 18.87 -34.99 3.17
C GLN A 508 17.86 -34.82 4.32
N ARG A 509 16.76 -34.09 4.08
CA ARG A 509 15.67 -33.90 5.05
C ARG A 509 15.08 -35.25 5.46
N LYS A 510 14.77 -36.13 4.50
CA LYS A 510 14.22 -37.46 4.77
C LYS A 510 15.17 -38.35 5.55
N GLN A 511 16.46 -38.31 5.24
CA GLN A 511 17.47 -39.04 6.02
C GLN A 511 17.58 -38.53 7.46
N GLN A 512 17.49 -37.21 7.67
CA GLN A 512 17.48 -36.62 9.02
C GLN A 512 16.20 -36.97 9.79
N GLU A 513 15.02 -36.87 9.18
CA GLU A 513 13.74 -37.28 9.78
C GLU A 513 13.79 -38.74 10.23
N GLN A 514 14.29 -39.64 9.38
CA GLN A 514 14.46 -41.06 9.73
C GLN A 514 15.46 -41.26 10.87
N ARG A 515 16.57 -40.51 10.89
CA ARG A 515 17.56 -40.56 11.96
C ARG A 515 16.99 -40.06 13.29
N LEU A 516 16.25 -38.95 13.28
CA LEU A 516 15.59 -38.38 14.45
C LEU A 516 14.48 -39.29 14.98
N ALA A 517 13.67 -39.89 14.09
CA ALA A 517 12.67 -40.88 14.49
C ALA A 517 13.32 -42.08 15.20
N ARG A 518 14.44 -42.57 14.66
CA ARG A 518 15.22 -43.64 15.30
C ARG A 518 15.74 -43.21 16.67
N TYR A 519 16.28 -42.00 16.82
CA TYR A 519 16.72 -41.49 18.12
C TYR A 519 15.56 -41.29 19.12
N SER A 520 14.40 -40.79 18.68
CA SER A 520 13.23 -40.62 19.55
C SER A 520 12.76 -41.95 20.12
N THR A 521 12.64 -42.99 19.27
CA THR A 521 12.28 -44.34 19.73
C THR A 521 13.32 -44.90 20.72
N THR A 522 14.61 -44.72 20.47
CA THR A 522 15.66 -45.14 21.41
C THR A 522 15.58 -44.38 22.74
N LEU A 523 15.33 -43.06 22.73
CA LEU A 523 15.19 -42.26 23.94
C LEU A 523 13.95 -42.62 24.75
N GLU A 524 12.80 -42.85 24.10
CA GLU A 524 11.58 -43.33 24.76
C GLU A 524 11.81 -44.68 25.47
N GLN A 525 12.53 -45.60 24.82
CA GLN A 525 12.92 -46.88 25.41
C GLN A 525 13.86 -46.71 26.61
N ILE A 526 14.85 -45.80 26.52
CA ILE A 526 15.75 -45.49 27.62
C ILE A 526 14.95 -44.91 28.80
N GLN A 527 14.15 -43.87 28.58
CA GLN A 527 13.38 -43.18 29.63
C GLN A 527 12.43 -44.12 30.37
N SER A 528 11.64 -44.93 29.64
CA SER A 528 10.69 -45.86 30.26
C SER A 528 11.39 -46.87 31.17
N ARG A 529 12.56 -47.37 30.78
CA ARG A 529 13.33 -48.34 31.57
C ARG A 529 14.05 -47.70 32.75
N THR A 530 14.57 -46.49 32.60
CA THR A 530 15.14 -45.73 33.72
C THR A 530 14.10 -45.43 34.79
N GLN A 531 12.85 -45.15 34.43
CA GLN A 531 11.78 -44.93 35.40
C GLN A 531 11.50 -46.20 36.24
N THR A 532 11.37 -47.36 35.60
CA THR A 532 11.19 -48.64 36.33
C THR A 532 12.37 -48.90 37.27
N LEU A 533 13.60 -48.63 36.84
CA LEU A 533 14.79 -48.73 37.69
C LEU A 533 14.73 -47.80 38.92
N LEU A 534 14.30 -46.55 38.75
CA LEU A 534 14.17 -45.57 39.84
C LEU A 534 13.02 -45.90 40.82
N GLU A 535 12.11 -46.79 40.51
CA GLU A 535 11.03 -47.22 41.43
C GLU A 535 11.46 -48.39 42.32
N THR A 536 12.52 -49.12 41.95
CA THR A 536 12.99 -50.28 42.72
C THR A 536 13.59 -49.91 44.08
N THR A 537 13.27 -50.71 45.10
CA THR A 537 13.80 -50.54 46.47
C THR A 537 14.65 -51.71 46.93
N ASN A 538 14.80 -52.74 46.08
CA ASN A 538 15.57 -53.95 46.35
C ASN A 538 16.77 -54.00 45.38
N PRO A 539 18.01 -54.17 45.87
CA PRO A 539 19.20 -54.19 45.03
C PRO A 539 19.19 -55.33 43.98
N THR A 540 18.61 -56.49 44.29
CA THR A 540 18.55 -57.61 43.32
C THR A 540 17.56 -57.31 42.19
N GLU A 541 16.36 -56.82 42.50
CA GLU A 541 15.37 -56.42 41.49
C GLU A 541 15.88 -55.29 40.60
N ALA A 542 16.64 -54.34 41.19
CA ALA A 542 17.29 -53.28 40.44
C ALA A 542 18.33 -53.84 39.45
N ALA A 543 19.13 -54.83 39.86
CA ALA A 543 20.11 -55.48 39.00
C ALA A 543 19.43 -56.25 37.85
N GLU A 544 18.35 -56.99 38.11
CA GLU A 544 17.60 -57.71 37.07
C GLU A 544 16.97 -56.77 36.04
N SER A 545 16.32 -55.69 36.52
CA SER A 545 15.73 -54.66 35.65
C SER A 545 16.79 -53.97 34.79
N ALA A 546 17.98 -53.75 35.34
CA ALA A 546 19.10 -53.11 34.65
C ALA A 546 19.66 -54.00 33.54
N VAL A 547 19.87 -55.29 33.81
CA VAL A 547 20.32 -56.27 32.81
C VAL A 547 19.34 -56.34 31.65
N ALA A 548 18.04 -56.46 31.94
CA ALA A 548 17.01 -56.50 30.90
C ALA A 548 16.99 -55.20 30.05
N ALA A 549 17.39 -54.08 30.63
CA ALA A 549 17.47 -52.80 29.95
C ALA A 549 18.70 -52.68 29.04
N PHE A 550 19.85 -53.17 29.48
CA PHE A 550 21.05 -53.28 28.65
C PHE A 550 20.82 -54.17 27.42
N GLU A 551 20.19 -55.33 27.58
CA GLU A 551 19.87 -56.24 26.46
C GLU A 551 19.01 -55.57 25.39
N ALA A 552 17.98 -54.82 25.80
CA ALA A 552 17.02 -54.23 24.87
C ALA A 552 17.56 -53.03 24.10
N VAL A 553 18.45 -52.24 24.72
CA VAL A 553 18.99 -51.00 24.14
C VAL A 553 20.24 -51.29 23.32
N LEU A 554 21.16 -52.11 23.83
CA LEU A 554 22.49 -52.32 23.24
C LEU A 554 22.61 -53.60 22.40
N LYS A 555 21.64 -54.52 22.47
CA LYS A 555 21.66 -55.80 21.72
C LYS A 555 22.98 -56.58 21.84
N CYS A 556 23.64 -56.46 22.99
CA CYS A 556 24.87 -57.20 23.29
C CYS A 556 24.57 -58.69 23.51
N ASP A 557 25.60 -59.53 23.36
CA ASP A 557 25.43 -60.98 23.53
C ASP A 557 25.26 -61.38 25.00
N THR A 558 25.85 -60.64 25.94
CA THR A 558 25.67 -60.88 27.37
C THR A 558 25.83 -59.61 28.20
N THR A 559 25.07 -59.50 29.28
CA THR A 559 25.27 -58.51 30.34
C THR A 559 25.11 -59.15 31.71
N GLY A 560 25.98 -58.81 32.65
CA GLY A 560 25.85 -59.21 34.05
C GLY A 560 26.14 -58.06 35.00
N ILE A 561 25.50 -58.07 36.16
CA ILE A 561 25.76 -57.15 37.26
C ILE A 561 26.16 -57.96 38.49
N TRP A 562 27.27 -57.57 39.10
CA TRP A 562 27.75 -58.14 40.36
C TRP A 562 27.70 -57.08 41.44
N LEU A 563 27.11 -57.41 42.59
CA LEU A 563 26.98 -56.51 43.72
C LEU A 563 27.92 -56.92 44.85
N ARG A 564 28.42 -55.91 45.58
CA ARG A 564 29.30 -56.13 46.72
C ARG A 564 28.53 -56.69 47.90
N ARG A 565 29.12 -57.68 48.56
CA ARG A 565 28.64 -58.20 49.85
C ARG A 565 29.48 -57.65 51.00
N ASP A 566 28.86 -56.90 51.89
CA ASP A 566 29.56 -56.15 52.96
C ASP A 566 30.26 -57.03 54.02
N ASP A 567 29.91 -58.31 54.13
CA ASP A 567 30.46 -59.25 55.11
C ASP A 567 31.74 -59.96 54.64
N GLN A 568 32.02 -60.02 53.34
CA GLN A 568 33.08 -60.86 52.76
C GLN A 568 34.01 -60.15 51.78
N ASP A 569 33.76 -58.89 51.43
CA ASP A 569 34.55 -58.10 50.46
C ASP A 569 34.72 -58.82 49.11
N ILE A 570 33.60 -59.34 48.61
CA ILE A 570 33.48 -60.04 47.33
C ILE A 570 32.34 -59.41 46.52
N LEU A 571 32.40 -59.56 45.20
CA LEU A 571 31.36 -59.23 44.24
C LEU A 571 30.65 -60.52 43.82
N GLU A 572 29.41 -60.67 44.25
CA GLU A 572 28.56 -61.82 43.90
C GLU A 572 27.65 -61.46 42.71
N PRO A 573 27.40 -62.41 41.79
CA PRO A 573 26.50 -62.19 40.67
C PRO A 573 25.08 -61.90 41.19
N ALA A 574 24.56 -60.71 40.86
CA ALA A 574 23.23 -60.28 41.27
C ALA A 574 22.19 -60.50 40.16
N ALA A 575 22.57 -60.28 38.90
CA ALA A 575 21.72 -60.54 37.74
C ALA A 575 22.55 -60.76 36.48
N ILE A 576 22.08 -61.63 35.57
CA ILE A 576 22.74 -61.95 34.30
C ILE A 576 21.70 -62.18 33.22
N SER A 577 21.96 -61.67 32.02
CA SER A 577 21.17 -61.81 30.78
C SER A 577 20.82 -63.26 30.49
N GLU A 578 19.66 -63.52 29.86
CA GLU A 578 19.23 -64.88 29.49
C GLU A 578 20.28 -65.54 28.58
N ARG A 579 20.75 -64.78 27.57
CA ARG A 579 21.82 -65.21 26.67
C ARG A 579 23.15 -65.43 27.39
N GLY A 580 23.46 -64.59 28.39
CA GLY A 580 24.65 -64.76 29.24
C GLY A 580 24.64 -66.03 30.08
N GLN A 581 23.48 -66.46 30.59
CA GLN A 581 23.34 -67.72 31.32
C GLN A 581 23.54 -68.95 30.41
N GLU A 582 23.16 -68.85 29.12
CA GLU A 582 23.45 -69.89 28.13
C GLU A 582 24.95 -69.97 27.81
N LEU A 583 25.61 -68.82 27.68
CA LEU A 583 27.02 -68.72 27.32
C LEU A 583 27.96 -69.06 28.50
N ILE A 584 27.56 -68.74 29.73
CA ILE A 584 28.35 -68.93 30.95
C ILE A 584 27.50 -69.70 31.97
N SER A 585 27.73 -71.01 32.08
CA SER A 585 26.90 -71.91 32.90
C SER A 585 27.07 -71.74 34.41
N ASP A 586 28.20 -71.20 34.88
CA ASP A 586 28.43 -70.88 36.30
C ASP A 586 29.15 -69.52 36.39
N PRO A 587 28.43 -68.44 36.72
CA PRO A 587 29.02 -67.11 36.74
C PRO A 587 29.99 -66.95 37.92
N PRO A 588 31.20 -66.39 37.69
CA PRO A 588 32.22 -66.29 38.72
C PRO A 588 31.83 -65.27 39.80
N THR A 589 32.24 -65.52 41.04
CA THR A 589 32.32 -64.52 42.10
C THR A 589 33.69 -63.86 42.05
N TYR A 590 33.77 -62.54 42.17
CA TYR A 590 35.03 -61.82 42.13
C TYR A 590 35.47 -61.37 43.52
N GLY A 591 36.73 -61.62 43.87
CA GLY A 591 37.33 -61.26 45.14
C GLY A 591 38.85 -61.06 45.02
N ALA A 592 39.47 -60.59 46.11
CA ALA A 592 40.92 -60.36 46.16
C ALA A 592 41.75 -61.63 45.90
N ASP A 593 41.18 -62.80 46.14
CA ASP A 593 41.72 -64.12 45.87
C ASP A 593 41.63 -64.55 44.40
N THR A 594 40.64 -64.05 43.64
CA THR A 594 40.45 -64.40 42.23
C THR A 594 41.30 -63.60 41.24
N GLN A 595 41.75 -62.40 41.60
CA GLN A 595 42.58 -61.50 40.76
C GLN A 595 42.11 -61.40 39.29
N SER A 596 40.83 -61.08 39.06
CA SER A 596 40.25 -60.93 37.72
C SER A 596 40.28 -59.50 37.19
N LEU A 597 40.16 -59.34 35.86
CA LEU A 597 39.98 -58.03 35.22
C LEU A 597 38.76 -57.27 35.78
N SER A 598 37.68 -57.98 36.08
CA SER A 598 36.47 -57.47 36.73
C SER A 598 36.73 -56.96 38.16
N TRP A 599 37.52 -57.70 38.95
CA TRP A 599 37.92 -57.30 40.30
C TRP A 599 38.87 -56.10 40.29
N GLU A 600 39.81 -56.06 39.35
CA GLU A 600 40.72 -54.92 39.19
C GLU A 600 39.98 -53.64 38.81
N ALA A 601 39.02 -53.71 37.88
CA ALA A 601 38.20 -52.57 37.49
C ALA A 601 37.39 -52.02 38.67
N TYR A 602 36.82 -52.91 39.51
CA TYR A 602 36.16 -52.51 40.75
C TYR A 602 37.12 -51.81 41.73
N GLN A 603 38.32 -52.36 41.96
CA GLN A 603 39.27 -51.76 42.90
C GLN A 603 39.78 -50.40 42.43
N GLN A 604 40.05 -50.26 41.13
CA GLN A 604 40.58 -49.03 40.55
C GLN A 604 39.49 -47.99 40.26
N GLN A 605 38.23 -48.40 40.25
CA GLN A 605 37.09 -47.56 39.89
C GLN A 605 37.27 -46.93 38.50
N GLU A 606 37.77 -47.72 37.55
CA GLU A 606 38.04 -47.32 36.17
C GLU A 606 37.28 -48.23 35.19
N LEU A 607 36.61 -47.62 34.21
CA LEU A 607 36.00 -48.32 33.08
C LEU A 607 37.11 -49.00 32.26
N ARG A 608 36.90 -50.26 31.90
CA ARG A 608 37.83 -51.00 31.03
C ARG A 608 37.09 -51.56 29.82
N TYR A 609 37.60 -51.27 28.63
CA TYR A 609 37.22 -51.94 27.41
C TYR A 609 38.32 -52.91 26.98
N ILE A 610 37.95 -54.17 26.81
CA ILE A 610 38.83 -55.24 26.36
C ILE A 610 38.34 -55.66 24.97
N SER A 611 39.08 -55.28 23.93
CA SER A 611 38.73 -55.59 22.54
C SER A 611 39.08 -57.02 22.12
N ASP A 612 39.96 -57.71 22.85
CA ASP A 612 40.33 -59.11 22.65
C ASP A 612 40.60 -59.79 24.01
N MET A 613 39.62 -60.56 24.46
CA MET A 613 39.65 -61.28 25.75
C MET A 613 40.65 -62.43 25.74
N SER A 614 40.91 -63.04 24.58
CA SER A 614 41.82 -64.16 24.42
C SER A 614 43.29 -63.77 24.69
N ALA A 615 43.61 -62.48 24.50
CA ALA A 615 44.94 -61.91 24.68
C ALA A 615 45.32 -61.60 26.14
N HIS A 616 44.40 -61.78 27.10
CA HIS A 616 44.64 -61.46 28.52
C HIS A 616 44.73 -62.70 29.43
N ASP A 617 45.78 -62.73 30.27
CA ASP A 617 46.11 -63.83 31.18
C ASP A 617 45.24 -63.86 32.47
N GLN A 618 44.53 -62.78 32.80
CA GLN A 618 43.72 -62.62 34.03
C GLN A 618 42.22 -62.81 33.81
N ARG A 619 41.82 -63.56 32.77
CA ARG A 619 40.41 -63.89 32.53
C ARG A 619 39.90 -64.87 33.59
N SER A 620 38.67 -64.65 34.10
CA SER A 620 38.10 -65.46 35.18
C SER A 620 37.71 -66.87 34.75
N ASN A 621 37.44 -67.10 33.47
CA ASN A 621 37.18 -68.40 32.90
C ASN A 621 38.05 -68.59 31.65
N GLU A 622 38.94 -69.57 31.66
CA GLU A 622 39.88 -69.79 30.57
C GLU A 622 39.19 -70.20 29.25
N ASP A 623 38.00 -70.82 29.35
CA ASP A 623 37.17 -71.36 28.25
C ASP A 623 35.95 -70.46 27.92
N THR A 624 35.96 -69.18 28.30
CA THR A 624 34.83 -68.26 28.04
C THR A 624 34.61 -68.03 26.53
N PRO A 625 33.35 -68.05 26.03
CA PRO A 625 33.05 -67.71 24.64
C PRO A 625 33.02 -66.20 24.37
N ILE A 626 33.30 -65.36 25.36
CA ILE A 626 33.30 -63.90 25.25
C ILE A 626 34.67 -63.43 24.74
N GLU A 627 34.69 -62.77 23.58
CA GLU A 627 35.90 -62.31 22.88
C GLU A 627 36.15 -60.80 23.07
N SER A 628 35.14 -60.01 23.43
CA SER A 628 35.31 -58.61 23.85
C SER A 628 34.36 -58.24 24.98
N GLU A 629 34.78 -57.36 25.89
CA GLU A 629 34.01 -57.01 27.10
C GLU A 629 34.24 -55.56 27.56
N VAL A 630 33.17 -54.88 27.95
CA VAL A 630 33.17 -53.59 28.64
C VAL A 630 32.83 -53.82 30.11
N ILE A 631 33.73 -53.41 31.00
CA ILE A 631 33.60 -53.55 32.45
C ILE A 631 33.50 -52.17 33.07
N VAL A 632 32.41 -51.88 33.78
CA VAL A 632 32.17 -50.57 34.38
C VAL A 632 31.89 -50.69 35.89
N PRO A 633 32.64 -49.98 36.74
CA PRO A 633 32.39 -49.96 38.18
C PRO A 633 31.15 -49.16 38.55
N LEU A 634 30.36 -49.69 39.49
CA LEU A 634 29.15 -49.06 40.02
C LEU A 634 29.44 -48.39 41.37
N GLY A 635 30.53 -47.64 41.44
CA GLY A 635 31.02 -47.09 42.70
C GLY A 635 31.41 -48.19 43.69
N ARG A 636 31.10 -47.98 44.97
CA ARG A 636 31.27 -48.99 46.03
C ARG A 636 30.31 -50.17 45.93
N HIS A 637 29.29 -50.10 45.07
CA HIS A 637 28.15 -51.01 45.09
C HIS A 637 28.38 -52.29 44.28
N GLY A 638 29.22 -52.26 43.25
CA GLY A 638 29.40 -53.40 42.37
C GLY A 638 30.08 -53.07 41.05
N ILE A 639 29.85 -53.92 40.05
CA ILE A 639 30.28 -53.73 38.65
C ILE A 639 29.19 -54.20 37.70
N VAL A 640 29.23 -53.69 36.47
CA VAL A 640 28.52 -54.26 35.32
C VAL A 640 29.52 -54.73 34.27
N ASN A 641 29.29 -55.90 33.71
CA ASN A 641 30.03 -56.41 32.56
C ASN A 641 29.08 -56.57 31.38
N VAL A 642 29.49 -56.06 30.21
CA VAL A 642 28.78 -56.19 28.94
C VAL A 642 29.72 -56.86 27.95
N GLY A 643 29.36 -58.04 27.45
CA GLY A 643 30.24 -58.88 26.63
C GLY A 643 29.68 -59.20 25.25
N SER A 644 30.57 -59.47 24.30
CA SER A 644 30.26 -60.01 22.97
C SER A 644 31.13 -61.23 22.64
N THR A 645 30.57 -62.13 21.84
CA THR A 645 31.26 -63.27 21.24
C THR A 645 32.12 -62.89 20.02
N GLU A 646 32.03 -61.63 19.56
CA GLU A 646 32.88 -61.08 18.51
C GLU A 646 34.04 -60.25 19.10
N PRO A 647 35.26 -60.32 18.51
CA PRO A 647 36.35 -59.44 18.91
C PRO A 647 36.10 -58.01 18.43
N ASP A 648 36.50 -57.03 19.25
CA ASP A 648 36.35 -55.59 19.02
C ASP A 648 34.91 -55.14 18.66
N ALA A 649 33.91 -55.72 19.31
CA ALA A 649 32.50 -55.56 18.93
C ALA A 649 31.86 -54.22 19.32
N PHE A 650 32.47 -53.47 20.25
CA PHE A 650 31.86 -52.28 20.83
C PHE A 650 32.46 -51.00 20.25
N THR A 651 31.60 -50.14 19.72
CA THR A 651 31.98 -48.80 19.27
C THR A 651 32.13 -47.83 20.44
N GLU A 652 32.87 -46.73 20.23
CA GLU A 652 33.01 -45.66 21.23
C GLU A 652 31.65 -45.13 21.72
N GLN A 653 30.67 -44.99 20.81
CA GLN A 653 29.31 -44.55 21.14
C GLN A 653 28.56 -45.57 22.02
N GLU A 654 28.79 -46.87 21.83
CA GLU A 654 28.16 -47.91 22.66
C GLU A 654 28.81 -47.95 24.05
N ILE A 655 30.13 -47.76 24.14
CA ILE A 655 30.85 -47.66 25.43
C ILE A 655 30.34 -46.45 26.22
N ASP A 656 30.17 -45.29 25.58
CA ASP A 656 29.61 -44.08 26.21
C ASP A 656 28.19 -44.33 26.77
N VAL A 657 27.36 -45.09 26.02
CA VAL A 657 26.02 -45.48 26.48
C VAL A 657 26.11 -46.42 27.68
N VAL A 658 27.01 -47.40 27.67
CA VAL A 658 27.22 -48.31 28.82
C VAL A 658 27.66 -47.53 30.06
N GLU A 659 28.59 -46.58 29.91
CA GLU A 659 29.06 -45.73 31.01
C GLU A 659 27.93 -44.87 31.59
N LEU A 660 27.15 -44.20 30.73
CA LEU A 660 26.00 -43.37 31.14
C LEU A 660 24.96 -44.17 31.94
N TRP A 661 24.62 -45.36 31.48
CA TRP A 661 23.71 -46.26 32.20
C TRP A 661 24.29 -46.73 33.53
N SER A 662 25.58 -47.06 33.56
CA SER A 662 26.29 -47.47 34.78
C SER A 662 26.31 -46.38 35.85
N ASN A 663 26.46 -45.10 35.43
CA ASN A 663 26.34 -43.95 36.33
C ASN A 663 24.93 -43.83 36.92
N THR A 664 23.90 -44.07 36.11
CA THR A 664 22.50 -44.10 36.56
C THR A 664 22.29 -45.22 37.59
N LEU A 665 22.81 -46.42 37.33
CA LEU A 665 22.73 -47.55 38.25
C LEU A 665 23.47 -47.29 39.56
N THR A 666 24.64 -46.65 39.50
CA THR A 666 25.37 -46.23 40.70
C THR A 666 24.51 -45.32 41.59
N ALA A 667 23.78 -44.37 40.99
CA ALA A 667 22.86 -43.51 41.73
C ALA A 667 21.66 -44.29 42.30
N VAL A 668 21.09 -45.24 41.54
CA VAL A 668 20.00 -46.11 41.99
C VAL A 668 20.42 -46.93 43.21
N PHE A 669 21.55 -47.65 43.12
CA PHE A 669 22.08 -48.44 44.22
C PHE A 669 22.44 -47.57 45.43
N GLY A 670 23.04 -46.39 45.20
CA GLY A 670 23.30 -45.41 46.25
C GLY A 670 22.04 -44.98 46.99
N ARG A 671 20.95 -44.72 46.26
CA ARG A 671 19.64 -44.39 46.82
C ARG A 671 19.04 -45.56 47.61
N ILE A 672 19.09 -46.78 47.08
CA ILE A 672 18.58 -47.99 47.77
C ILE A 672 19.30 -48.16 49.11
N THR A 673 20.64 -48.10 49.12
CA THR A 673 21.43 -48.16 50.35
C THR A 673 21.08 -47.02 51.32
N GLN A 674 20.84 -45.80 50.83
CA GLN A 674 20.45 -44.67 51.68
C GLN A 674 19.06 -44.86 52.29
N LEU A 675 18.10 -45.39 51.54
CA LEU A 675 16.76 -45.69 52.04
C LEU A 675 16.78 -46.76 53.13
N GLU A 676 17.60 -47.80 52.97
CA GLU A 676 17.79 -48.83 54.01
C GLU A 676 18.38 -48.23 55.29
N LEU A 677 19.38 -47.35 55.17
CA LEU A 677 19.98 -46.66 56.31
C LEU A 677 18.97 -45.75 57.03
N LEU A 678 18.18 -44.99 56.28
CA LEU A 678 17.16 -44.09 56.85
C LEU A 678 16.06 -44.87 57.58
N ARG A 679 15.56 -45.96 56.99
CA ARG A 679 14.59 -46.85 57.65
C ARG A 679 15.15 -47.43 58.95
N GLY A 680 16.44 -47.77 58.97
CA GLY A 680 17.13 -48.21 60.20
C GLY A 680 17.13 -47.13 61.29
N ARG A 681 17.44 -45.88 60.92
CA ARG A 681 17.49 -44.74 61.84
C ARG A 681 16.11 -44.33 62.36
N GLU A 682 15.09 -44.34 61.50
CA GLU A 682 13.72 -44.06 61.89
C GLU A 682 13.22 -45.07 62.92
N ALA A 683 13.49 -46.36 62.69
CA ALA A 683 13.14 -47.42 63.65
C ALA A 683 13.87 -47.26 65.00
N GLU A 684 15.09 -46.71 65.01
CA GLU A 684 15.82 -46.39 66.24
C GLU A 684 15.20 -45.20 66.99
N LEU A 685 14.87 -44.12 66.27
CA LEU A 685 14.23 -42.93 66.83
C LEU A 685 12.85 -43.24 67.44
N VAL A 686 12.04 -44.07 66.77
CA VAL A 686 10.74 -44.51 67.30
C VAL A 686 10.92 -45.25 68.64
N ARG A 687 11.90 -46.17 68.73
CA ARG A 687 12.20 -46.87 69.98
C ARG A 687 12.68 -45.93 71.09
N GLU A 688 13.47 -44.92 70.75
CA GLU A 688 13.96 -43.93 71.72
C GLU A 688 12.81 -43.05 72.25
N ARG A 689 11.91 -42.60 71.37
CA ARG A 689 10.69 -41.87 71.74
C ARG A 689 9.80 -42.69 72.68
N ASP A 690 9.49 -43.94 72.29
CA ASP A 690 8.61 -44.82 73.08
C ASP A 690 9.14 -45.01 74.51
N ARG A 691 10.46 -45.11 74.65
CA ARG A 691 11.14 -45.23 75.94
C ARG A 691 11.00 -43.95 76.79
N LEU A 692 11.04 -42.78 76.18
CA LEU A 692 10.85 -41.50 76.88
C LEU A 692 9.41 -41.34 77.40
N ASP A 693 8.43 -41.72 76.58
CA ASP A 693 7.00 -41.68 76.96
C ASP A 693 6.70 -42.63 78.13
N GLU A 694 7.24 -43.86 78.10
CA GLU A 694 7.08 -44.83 79.21
C GLU A 694 7.71 -44.29 80.51
N PHE A 695 8.92 -43.72 80.43
CA PHE A 695 9.61 -43.14 81.59
C PHE A 695 8.82 -42.01 82.24
N THR A 696 8.31 -41.07 81.44
CA THR A 696 7.51 -39.93 81.93
C THR A 696 6.22 -40.38 82.63
N SER A 697 5.52 -41.38 82.08
CA SER A 697 4.27 -41.87 82.67
C SER A 697 4.47 -42.57 84.01
N VAL A 698 5.52 -43.37 84.16
CA VAL A 698 5.82 -44.09 85.41
C VAL A 698 6.22 -43.12 86.52
N VAL A 699 7.14 -42.19 86.23
CA VAL A 699 7.64 -41.22 87.22
C VAL A 699 6.51 -40.30 87.73
N SER A 700 5.60 -39.88 86.85
CA SER A 700 4.44 -39.05 87.23
C SER A 700 3.58 -39.69 88.32
N HIS A 701 3.19 -40.94 88.09
CA HIS A 701 2.31 -41.67 88.99
C HIS A 701 2.98 -41.90 90.36
N ASP A 702 4.26 -42.28 90.34
CA ASP A 702 5.00 -42.65 91.54
C ASP A 702 5.38 -41.43 92.41
N LEU A 703 5.50 -40.23 91.82
CA LEU A 703 5.71 -38.98 92.57
C LEU A 703 4.40 -38.36 93.08
N ARG A 704 3.32 -38.36 92.29
CA ARG A 704 2.03 -37.77 92.71
C ARG A 704 1.40 -38.50 93.89
N SER A 705 1.52 -39.83 93.93
CA SER A 705 0.89 -40.64 94.97
C SER A 705 1.34 -40.29 96.41
N PRO A 706 2.64 -40.29 96.75
CA PRO A 706 3.11 -39.88 98.07
C PRO A 706 2.86 -38.39 98.35
N LEU A 707 2.92 -37.53 97.33
CA LEU A 707 2.66 -36.09 97.49
C LEU A 707 1.20 -35.81 97.87
N ASN A 708 0.25 -36.49 97.23
CA ASN A 708 -1.18 -36.43 97.58
C ASN A 708 -1.45 -36.95 98.99
N VAL A 709 -0.75 -38.00 99.42
CA VAL A 709 -0.84 -38.51 100.79
C VAL A 709 -0.32 -37.46 101.79
N ALA A 710 0.83 -36.83 101.50
CA ALA A 710 1.40 -35.78 102.35
C ALA A 710 0.46 -34.57 102.45
N LYS A 711 -0.09 -34.11 101.31
CA LYS A 711 -1.06 -33.00 101.23
C LYS A 711 -2.34 -33.30 101.98
N GLY A 712 -2.86 -34.52 101.86
CA GLY A 712 -4.02 -34.98 102.64
C GLY A 712 -3.75 -34.97 104.15
N ARG A 713 -2.57 -35.42 104.58
CA ARG A 713 -2.17 -35.42 106.00
C ARG A 713 -1.98 -34.02 106.57
N THR A 714 -1.33 -33.12 105.83
CA THR A 714 -1.17 -31.73 106.28
C THR A 714 -2.50 -30.99 106.32
N LYS A 715 -3.44 -31.28 105.41
CA LYS A 715 -4.80 -30.73 105.43
C LYS A 715 -5.61 -31.20 106.63
N LEU A 716 -5.53 -32.49 106.97
CA LEU A 716 -6.15 -33.03 108.19
C LEU A 716 -5.53 -32.40 109.45
N ALA A 717 -4.20 -32.31 109.53
CA ALA A 717 -3.53 -31.68 110.66
C ALA A 717 -3.93 -30.20 110.84
N ALA A 718 -4.07 -29.44 109.74
CA ALA A 718 -4.51 -28.05 109.78
C ALA A 718 -5.95 -27.87 110.26
N SER A 719 -6.79 -28.91 110.16
CA SER A 719 -8.14 -28.89 110.74
C SER A 719 -8.16 -29.11 112.26
N GLU A 720 -7.09 -29.68 112.82
CA GLU A 720 -6.95 -29.98 114.25
C GLU A 720 -6.10 -28.94 114.99
N CYS A 721 -5.14 -28.30 114.32
CA CYS A 721 -4.32 -27.23 114.90
C CYS A 721 -3.93 -26.15 113.88
N ASP A 722 -3.90 -24.91 114.37
CA ASP A 722 -3.50 -23.74 113.59
C ASP A 722 -2.00 -23.48 113.78
N SER A 723 -1.20 -23.66 112.71
CA SER A 723 0.26 -23.55 112.76
C SER A 723 0.80 -23.02 111.43
N GLN A 724 1.61 -21.95 111.51
CA GLN A 724 2.28 -21.40 110.33
C GLN A 724 3.11 -22.47 109.59
N HIS A 725 3.73 -23.40 110.31
CA HIS A 725 4.50 -24.48 109.70
C HIS A 725 3.65 -25.45 108.86
N LEU A 726 2.36 -25.62 109.19
CA LEU A 726 1.45 -26.42 108.37
C LEU A 726 1.04 -25.69 107.11
N THR A 727 0.80 -24.38 107.20
CA THR A 727 0.55 -23.50 106.04
C THR A 727 1.74 -23.53 105.08
N ASP A 728 2.96 -23.31 105.61
CA ASP A 728 4.19 -23.35 104.81
C ASP A 728 4.40 -24.73 104.16
N ALA A 729 4.10 -25.82 104.88
CA ALA A 729 4.20 -27.18 104.34
C ALA A 729 3.16 -27.48 103.25
N GLN A 730 1.92 -26.99 103.41
CA GLN A 730 0.89 -27.10 102.36
C GLN A 730 1.28 -26.31 101.12
N GLN A 731 1.79 -25.09 101.28
CA GLN A 731 2.26 -24.27 100.16
C GLN A 731 3.45 -24.92 99.45
N ALA A 732 4.40 -25.48 100.19
CA ALA A 732 5.52 -26.23 99.61
C ALA A 732 5.08 -27.49 98.85
N LEU A 733 4.06 -28.22 99.34
CA LEU A 733 3.49 -29.39 98.66
C LEU A 733 2.74 -29.00 97.38
N THR A 734 1.94 -27.94 97.42
CA THR A 734 1.28 -27.39 96.22
C THR A 734 2.31 -26.92 95.20
N ARG A 735 3.39 -26.27 95.64
CA ARG A 735 4.49 -25.88 94.75
C ARG A 735 5.21 -27.08 94.14
N MET A 736 5.43 -28.15 94.90
CA MET A 736 6.02 -29.39 94.36
C MET A 736 5.08 -30.07 93.35
N GLU A 737 3.77 -30.05 93.57
CA GLU A 737 2.77 -30.55 92.62
C GLU A 737 2.85 -29.77 91.30
N ALA A 738 2.84 -28.43 91.38
CA ALA A 738 3.01 -27.56 90.21
C ALA A 738 4.32 -27.84 89.46
N LEU A 739 5.45 -27.95 90.16
CA LEU A 739 6.75 -28.26 89.54
C LEU A 739 6.77 -29.63 88.85
N ILE A 740 6.10 -30.63 89.43
CA ILE A 740 5.99 -31.95 88.81
C ILE A 740 5.13 -31.84 87.55
N ASP A 741 3.97 -31.22 87.63
CA ASP A 741 3.06 -31.08 86.50
C ASP A 741 3.70 -30.28 85.35
N ASP A 742 4.42 -29.21 85.66
CA ASP A 742 5.17 -28.41 84.68
C ASP A 742 6.35 -29.19 84.09
N SER A 743 7.11 -29.95 84.90
CA SER A 743 8.20 -30.79 84.40
C SER A 743 7.69 -31.89 83.47
N LEU A 744 6.50 -32.40 83.72
CA LEU A 744 5.83 -33.39 82.88
C LEU A 744 5.27 -32.77 81.60
N ALA A 745 4.75 -31.56 81.66
CA ALA A 745 4.38 -30.78 80.48
C ALA A 745 5.61 -30.53 79.59
N LEU A 746 6.74 -30.14 80.18
CA LEU A 746 8.04 -30.00 79.50
C LEU A 746 8.56 -31.33 78.92
N ALA A 747 8.43 -32.46 79.63
CA ALA A 747 8.81 -33.76 79.08
C ALA A 747 7.92 -34.18 77.89
N ARG A 748 6.70 -33.62 77.78
CA ARG A 748 5.78 -33.79 76.65
C ARG A 748 5.94 -32.71 75.56
N GLN A 749 6.87 -31.77 75.73
CA GLN A 749 7.15 -30.65 74.81
C GLN A 749 7.64 -31.09 73.42
N GLY A 750 7.91 -32.38 73.22
CA GLY A 750 8.28 -32.97 71.92
C GLY A 750 7.13 -33.59 71.12
N LYS A 751 5.88 -33.53 71.61
CA LYS A 751 4.71 -34.04 70.86
C LYS A 751 4.17 -32.96 69.93
N VAL A 752 4.56 -33.06 68.66
CA VAL A 752 4.01 -32.31 67.52
C VAL A 752 2.48 -32.42 67.52
N VAL A 753 1.78 -31.35 67.14
CA VAL A 753 0.33 -31.37 66.87
C VAL A 753 0.05 -32.53 65.91
N GLY A 754 -0.93 -33.35 66.26
CA GLY A 754 -1.33 -34.51 65.48
C GLY A 754 -2.07 -34.12 64.20
N GLU A 755 -2.86 -35.06 63.68
CA GLU A 755 -3.74 -34.76 62.55
C GLU A 755 -4.84 -33.79 62.99
N THR A 756 -4.92 -32.62 62.36
CA THR A 756 -6.01 -31.66 62.59
C THR A 756 -7.29 -32.21 61.97
N THR A 757 -8.39 -32.18 62.74
CA THR A 757 -9.71 -32.63 62.29
C THR A 757 -10.73 -31.50 62.45
N SER A 758 -11.91 -31.64 61.85
CA SER A 758 -13.00 -30.70 62.06
C SER A 758 -13.54 -30.84 63.48
N VAL A 759 -13.36 -29.82 64.30
CA VAL A 759 -13.75 -29.81 65.71
C VAL A 759 -14.76 -28.69 65.96
N ASP A 760 -15.87 -29.05 66.63
CA ASP A 760 -16.87 -28.09 67.11
C ASP A 760 -16.31 -27.28 68.28
N LEU A 761 -16.03 -25.99 68.03
CA LEU A 761 -15.34 -25.13 68.98
C LEU A 761 -16.21 -24.82 70.20
N GLU A 762 -17.52 -24.62 70.01
CA GLU A 762 -18.47 -24.35 71.10
C GLU A 762 -18.49 -25.54 72.08
N ALA A 763 -18.54 -26.77 71.56
CA ALA A 763 -18.52 -27.98 72.38
C ALA A 763 -17.21 -28.14 73.20
N ILE A 764 -16.06 -27.71 72.66
CA ILE A 764 -14.79 -27.73 73.42
C ILE A 764 -14.79 -26.68 74.51
N VAL A 765 -15.19 -25.45 74.18
CA VAL A 765 -15.26 -24.33 75.13
C VAL A 765 -16.14 -24.69 76.33
N ASP A 766 -17.34 -25.21 76.07
CA ASP A 766 -18.26 -25.67 77.11
C ASP A 766 -17.64 -26.75 78.00
N ARG A 767 -17.02 -27.77 77.39
CA ARG A 767 -16.37 -28.87 78.13
C ARG A 767 -15.22 -28.37 79.01
N CYS A 768 -14.38 -27.49 78.49
CA CYS A 768 -13.26 -26.92 79.25
C CYS A 768 -13.76 -26.03 80.40
N TRP A 769 -14.87 -25.31 80.19
CA TRP A 769 -15.49 -24.49 81.22
C TRP A 769 -16.05 -25.35 82.37
N GLU A 770 -16.73 -26.45 82.10
CA GLU A 770 -17.23 -27.38 83.13
C GLU A 770 -16.13 -27.93 84.05
N THR A 771 -14.91 -28.08 83.51
CA THR A 771 -13.75 -28.56 84.28
C THR A 771 -13.02 -27.46 85.05
N THR A 772 -13.23 -26.20 84.71
CA THR A 772 -12.59 -25.05 85.36
C THR A 772 -13.32 -24.75 86.68
N ARG A 773 -12.60 -24.79 87.82
CA ARG A 773 -13.21 -24.60 89.14
C ARG A 773 -13.50 -23.13 89.41
N THR A 774 -14.75 -22.69 89.23
CA THR A 774 -15.21 -21.34 89.55
C THR A 774 -16.56 -21.39 90.28
N THR A 775 -16.87 -20.40 91.12
CA THR A 775 -18.17 -20.33 91.84
C THR A 775 -19.04 -19.14 91.44
N GLU A 776 -18.46 -18.03 90.96
CA GLU A 776 -19.20 -16.80 90.59
C GLU A 776 -18.85 -16.25 89.19
N ALA A 777 -17.89 -16.84 88.47
CA ALA A 777 -17.48 -16.39 87.14
C ALA A 777 -18.49 -16.84 86.05
N THR A 778 -18.61 -16.05 84.99
CA THR A 778 -19.58 -16.28 83.90
C THR A 778 -18.86 -16.48 82.57
N LEU A 779 -19.35 -17.41 81.73
CA LEU A 779 -18.88 -17.62 80.36
C LEU A 779 -19.96 -17.16 79.37
N GLU A 780 -19.58 -16.33 78.42
CA GLU A 780 -20.40 -15.91 77.28
C GLU A 780 -19.78 -16.42 75.97
N ILE A 781 -20.60 -17.02 75.11
CA ILE A 781 -20.17 -17.56 73.82
C ILE A 781 -20.87 -16.78 72.71
N GLU A 782 -20.07 -16.17 71.83
CA GLU A 782 -20.55 -15.35 70.71
C GLU A 782 -20.28 -16.06 69.37
N GLY A 783 -21.18 -16.99 69.02
CA GLY A 783 -21.27 -17.61 67.69
C GLY A 783 -19.96 -18.23 67.20
N LEU A 784 -19.70 -19.48 67.61
CA LEU A 784 -18.48 -20.21 67.23
C LEU A 784 -18.77 -21.26 66.14
N SER A 785 -17.91 -21.30 65.13
CA SER A 785 -17.92 -22.28 64.04
C SER A 785 -17.01 -23.47 64.36
N SER A 786 -17.13 -24.54 63.58
CA SER A 786 -16.16 -25.63 63.63
C SER A 786 -14.83 -25.20 63.00
N ILE A 787 -13.71 -25.68 63.54
CA ILE A 787 -12.35 -25.34 63.07
C ILE A 787 -11.50 -26.59 62.85
N GLN A 788 -10.51 -26.51 61.97
CA GLN A 788 -9.51 -27.59 61.83
C GLN A 788 -8.48 -27.53 62.96
N ALA A 789 -8.57 -28.44 63.92
CA ALA A 789 -7.69 -28.46 65.09
C ALA A 789 -7.39 -29.87 65.58
N ASP A 790 -6.32 -30.02 66.36
CA ASP A 790 -6.06 -31.23 67.13
C ASP A 790 -6.97 -31.23 68.36
N ALA A 791 -7.94 -32.14 68.35
CA ALA A 791 -8.98 -32.25 69.38
C ALA A 791 -8.44 -32.61 70.77
N ASP A 792 -7.24 -33.18 70.86
CA ASP A 792 -6.60 -33.56 72.12
C ASP A 792 -5.80 -32.39 72.70
N ARG A 793 -5.26 -31.50 71.85
CA ARG A 793 -4.40 -30.38 72.27
C ARG A 793 -5.14 -29.07 72.49
N LEU A 794 -6.17 -28.79 71.68
CA LEU A 794 -6.93 -27.54 71.78
C LEU A 794 -7.56 -27.28 73.18
N PRO A 795 -8.04 -28.30 73.93
CA PRO A 795 -8.55 -28.09 75.29
C PRO A 795 -7.53 -27.48 76.24
N GLU A 796 -6.25 -27.83 76.10
CA GLU A 796 -5.18 -27.27 76.95
C GLU A 796 -5.07 -25.75 76.79
N VAL A 797 -5.34 -25.20 75.60
CA VAL A 797 -5.33 -23.75 75.37
C VAL A 797 -6.43 -23.07 76.17
N PHE A 798 -7.67 -23.55 76.05
CA PHE A 798 -8.82 -22.99 76.74
C PHE A 798 -8.71 -23.13 78.26
N GLU A 799 -8.33 -24.30 78.76
CA GLU A 799 -8.17 -24.55 80.21
C GLU A 799 -7.11 -23.63 80.83
N ASN A 800 -6.00 -23.39 80.13
CA ASN A 800 -4.96 -22.46 80.60
C ASN A 800 -5.47 -21.02 80.61
N LEU A 801 -6.14 -20.57 79.56
CA LEU A 801 -6.64 -19.20 79.46
C LEU A 801 -7.79 -18.92 80.43
N PHE A 802 -8.74 -19.86 80.60
CA PHE A 802 -9.83 -19.72 81.57
C PHE A 802 -9.33 -19.68 83.00
N ARG A 803 -8.40 -20.58 83.35
CA ARG A 803 -7.79 -20.57 84.68
C ARG A 803 -7.06 -19.24 84.94
N ASN A 804 -6.29 -18.75 83.97
CA ASN A 804 -5.62 -17.45 84.11
C ASN A 804 -6.62 -16.31 84.29
N ALA A 805 -7.71 -16.28 83.51
CA ALA A 805 -8.73 -15.25 83.62
C ALA A 805 -9.42 -15.27 85.00
N VAL A 806 -9.72 -16.45 85.54
CA VAL A 806 -10.32 -16.60 86.89
C VAL A 806 -9.34 -16.21 87.99
N ASP A 807 -8.09 -16.68 87.90
CA ASP A 807 -7.08 -16.43 88.93
C ASP A 807 -6.70 -14.93 89.00
N HIS A 808 -6.75 -14.20 87.88
CA HIS A 808 -6.35 -12.78 87.80
C HIS A 808 -7.52 -11.78 87.72
N GLY A 809 -8.68 -12.18 87.21
CA GLY A 809 -9.87 -11.34 87.05
C GLY A 809 -10.75 -11.26 88.31
N GLY A 810 -10.60 -12.21 89.24
CA GLY A 810 -11.38 -12.27 90.48
C GLY A 810 -12.65 -13.13 90.36
N GLU A 811 -13.36 -13.33 91.49
CA GLU A 811 -14.41 -14.36 91.59
C GLU A 811 -15.59 -14.16 90.62
N GLY A 812 -15.89 -12.92 90.22
CA GLY A 812 -17.03 -12.57 89.35
C GLY A 812 -16.67 -12.18 87.91
N VAL A 813 -15.49 -12.56 87.42
CA VAL A 813 -15.03 -12.25 86.06
C VAL A 813 -15.97 -12.86 85.00
N THR A 814 -16.24 -12.10 83.94
CA THR A 814 -16.93 -12.57 82.74
C THR A 814 -15.90 -12.86 81.66
N ILE A 815 -15.94 -14.07 81.11
CA ILE A 815 -15.06 -14.49 80.02
C ILE A 815 -15.93 -14.64 78.77
N THR A 816 -15.52 -13.98 77.69
CA THR A 816 -16.22 -14.03 76.41
C THR A 816 -15.35 -14.74 75.38
N VAL A 817 -15.91 -15.77 74.74
CA VAL A 817 -15.27 -16.46 73.62
C VAL A 817 -16.08 -16.18 72.36
N GLY A 818 -15.44 -15.56 71.37
CA GLY A 818 -16.10 -15.17 70.14
C GLY A 818 -15.21 -15.34 68.92
N GLU A 819 -15.79 -15.13 67.75
CA GLU A 819 -15.07 -15.23 66.49
C GLU A 819 -14.44 -13.93 66.01
N VAL A 820 -13.35 -14.08 65.26
CA VAL A 820 -12.83 -13.05 64.36
C VAL A 820 -12.78 -13.60 62.93
N ASP A 821 -12.64 -12.73 61.93
CA ASP A 821 -12.67 -13.13 60.52
C ASP A 821 -11.74 -14.30 60.18
N THR A 822 -10.56 -14.34 60.81
CA THR A 822 -9.50 -15.33 60.57
C THR A 822 -9.20 -16.21 61.78
N GLY A 823 -10.15 -16.37 62.71
CA GLY A 823 -10.01 -17.24 63.89
C GLY A 823 -10.98 -16.94 65.03
N PHE A 824 -10.51 -16.99 66.27
CA PHE A 824 -11.33 -16.76 67.47
C PHE A 824 -10.55 -15.97 68.51
N TYR A 825 -11.26 -15.44 69.50
CA TYR A 825 -10.65 -14.75 70.64
C TYR A 825 -11.26 -15.23 71.95
N ILE A 826 -10.47 -15.09 73.01
CA ILE A 826 -10.91 -15.23 74.40
C ILE A 826 -10.58 -13.91 75.08
N GLU A 827 -11.58 -13.27 75.67
CA GLU A 827 -11.37 -12.05 76.44
C GLU A 827 -12.05 -12.09 77.81
N ASP A 828 -11.48 -11.36 78.76
CA ASP A 828 -12.04 -11.18 80.09
C ASP A 828 -12.35 -9.71 80.39
N ASP A 829 -13.23 -9.44 81.36
CA ASP A 829 -13.53 -8.11 81.91
C ASP A 829 -12.69 -7.76 83.16
N GLY A 830 -11.56 -8.48 83.35
CA GLY A 830 -10.67 -8.35 84.49
C GLY A 830 -9.71 -7.15 84.42
N SER A 831 -8.58 -7.26 85.13
CA SER A 831 -7.62 -6.15 85.28
C SER A 831 -6.70 -5.89 84.06
N GLY A 832 -6.75 -6.77 83.06
CA GLY A 832 -5.97 -6.67 81.83
C GLY A 832 -4.46 -6.87 82.02
N ILE A 833 -3.71 -6.71 80.93
CA ILE A 833 -2.24 -6.83 80.92
C ILE A 833 -1.66 -5.53 80.35
N SER A 834 -0.82 -4.86 81.14
CA SER A 834 -0.11 -3.63 80.77
C SER A 834 0.70 -3.80 79.48
N ASP A 835 0.64 -2.81 78.58
CA ASP A 835 1.35 -2.79 77.29
C ASP A 835 2.84 -3.16 77.40
N ASP A 836 3.52 -2.70 78.46
CA ASP A 836 4.96 -2.92 78.65
C ASP A 836 5.32 -4.41 78.87
N ASN A 837 4.35 -5.26 79.24
CA ASN A 837 4.57 -6.66 79.59
C ASN A 837 4.01 -7.66 78.56
N ARG A 838 3.36 -7.21 77.48
CA ARG A 838 2.58 -8.09 76.58
C ARG A 838 3.43 -9.06 75.74
N ASP A 839 4.68 -8.73 75.46
CA ASP A 839 5.58 -9.64 74.76
C ASP A 839 6.25 -10.62 75.73
N GLU A 840 6.56 -10.17 76.96
CA GLU A 840 7.23 -10.97 78.00
C GLU A 840 6.32 -12.04 78.62
N VAL A 841 4.98 -11.85 78.61
CA VAL A 841 4.04 -12.81 79.22
C VAL A 841 4.03 -14.19 78.57
N PHE A 842 4.51 -14.30 77.33
CA PHE A 842 4.65 -15.58 76.64
C PHE A 842 6.04 -16.21 76.81
N GLU A 843 6.99 -15.52 77.45
CA GLU A 843 8.31 -16.07 77.75
C GLU A 843 8.23 -17.14 78.85
N THR A 844 9.08 -18.16 78.72
CA THR A 844 9.14 -19.28 79.66
C THR A 844 9.55 -18.80 81.05
N GLY A 845 8.67 -18.97 82.04
CA GLY A 845 8.94 -18.62 83.44
C GLY A 845 8.44 -17.24 83.87
N TYR A 846 7.73 -16.50 83.01
CA TYR A 846 7.11 -15.22 83.37
C TYR A 846 5.80 -15.45 84.16
N SER A 847 5.70 -14.91 85.39
CA SER A 847 4.46 -14.90 86.16
C SER A 847 4.37 -13.67 87.08
N THR A 848 3.16 -13.13 87.23
CA THR A 848 2.84 -12.01 88.15
C THR A 848 2.24 -12.47 89.48
N SER A 849 1.98 -13.78 89.65
CA SER A 849 1.47 -14.38 90.89
C SER A 849 2.61 -14.97 91.73
N GLU A 850 2.58 -14.78 93.06
CA GLU A 850 3.57 -15.39 93.96
C GLU A 850 3.51 -16.94 93.97
N GLU A 851 2.42 -17.53 93.46
CA GLU A 851 2.22 -18.99 93.37
C GLU A 851 2.36 -19.55 91.94
N GLY A 852 2.45 -18.68 90.92
CA GLY A 852 2.51 -19.08 89.51
C GLY A 852 3.95 -19.33 89.03
N VAL A 853 4.17 -20.44 88.30
CA VAL A 853 5.50 -20.83 87.80
C VAL A 853 5.81 -20.22 86.42
N GLY A 854 4.80 -19.71 85.71
CA GLY A 854 4.98 -18.94 84.48
C GLY A 854 5.17 -19.75 83.19
N PHE A 855 4.69 -20.99 83.15
CA PHE A 855 4.72 -21.83 81.94
C PHE A 855 3.42 -21.82 81.13
N GLY A 856 2.28 -21.46 81.74
CA GLY A 856 0.95 -21.61 81.12
C GLY A 856 0.78 -20.88 79.78
N LEU A 857 1.10 -19.59 79.71
CA LEU A 857 0.97 -18.81 78.46
C LEU A 857 2.01 -19.23 77.40
N ASN A 858 3.20 -19.66 77.83
CA ASN A 858 4.18 -20.22 76.90
C ASN A 858 3.67 -21.51 76.24
N ILE A 859 3.03 -22.40 77.03
CA ILE A 859 2.39 -23.62 76.50
C ILE A 859 1.27 -23.25 75.51
N VAL A 860 0.43 -22.27 75.85
CA VAL A 860 -0.62 -21.77 74.94
C VAL A 860 0.00 -21.30 73.62
N LYS A 861 1.03 -20.45 73.67
CA LYS A 861 1.72 -19.97 72.47
C LYS A 861 2.29 -21.12 71.64
N GLN A 862 2.94 -22.10 72.26
CA GLN A 862 3.51 -23.25 71.56
C GLN A 862 2.43 -24.09 70.87
N ILE A 863 1.29 -24.33 71.52
CA ILE A 863 0.19 -25.11 70.91
C ILE A 863 -0.39 -24.33 69.71
N VAL A 864 -0.62 -23.03 69.87
CA VAL A 864 -1.14 -22.17 68.78
C VAL A 864 -0.17 -22.13 67.60
N GLU A 865 1.12 -21.87 67.84
CA GLU A 865 2.15 -21.87 66.80
C GLU A 865 2.30 -23.24 66.13
N ALA A 866 2.15 -24.33 66.87
CA ALA A 866 2.24 -25.68 66.32
C ALA A 866 1.04 -26.05 65.43
N HIS A 867 -0.11 -25.39 65.59
CA HIS A 867 -1.23 -25.44 64.64
C HIS A 867 -1.02 -24.52 63.41
N GLY A 868 0.09 -23.78 63.36
CA GLY A 868 0.35 -22.77 62.33
C GLY A 868 -0.44 -21.47 62.54
N TRP A 869 -1.01 -21.29 63.73
CA TRP A 869 -1.77 -20.09 64.08
C TRP A 869 -0.89 -19.07 64.80
N GLU A 870 -1.38 -17.84 64.88
CA GLU A 870 -0.75 -16.75 65.63
C GLU A 870 -1.62 -16.33 66.80
N ILE A 871 -1.00 -16.09 67.96
CA ILE A 871 -1.65 -15.51 69.14
C ILE A 871 -1.19 -14.08 69.35
N HIS A 872 -2.16 -13.17 69.51
CA HIS A 872 -1.95 -11.75 69.76
C HIS A 872 -2.67 -11.35 71.04
N LEU A 873 -1.99 -10.62 71.93
CA LEU A 873 -2.57 -10.12 73.17
C LEU A 873 -2.90 -8.63 73.04
N THR A 874 -4.17 -8.28 73.26
CA THR A 874 -4.68 -6.89 73.24
C THR A 874 -5.55 -6.63 74.46
N ASP A 875 -6.01 -5.39 74.66
CA ASP A 875 -7.08 -5.12 75.64
C ASP A 875 -8.43 -5.64 75.14
N SER A 876 -9.27 -6.10 76.07
CA SER A 876 -10.68 -6.41 75.80
C SER A 876 -11.53 -5.14 75.72
N ALA A 877 -12.75 -5.25 75.21
CA ALA A 877 -13.67 -4.11 75.10
C ALA A 877 -14.00 -3.46 76.46
N ASP A 878 -14.00 -4.27 77.53
CA ASP A 878 -14.35 -3.85 78.90
C ASP A 878 -13.12 -3.61 79.81
N GLY A 879 -11.91 -3.67 79.25
CA GLY A 879 -10.66 -3.28 79.92
C GLY A 879 -9.83 -4.41 80.53
N GLY A 880 -10.23 -5.67 80.33
CA GLY A 880 -9.45 -6.87 80.67
C GLY A 880 -8.53 -7.33 79.54
N ALA A 881 -8.07 -8.58 79.58
CA ALA A 881 -7.15 -9.12 78.58
C ALA A 881 -7.90 -9.81 77.44
N ARG A 882 -7.43 -9.65 76.19
CA ARG A 882 -7.95 -10.34 75.00
C ARG A 882 -6.84 -11.09 74.27
N PHE A 883 -6.95 -12.41 74.25
CA PHE A 883 -6.11 -13.30 73.46
C PHE A 883 -6.81 -13.60 72.14
N LYS A 884 -6.27 -13.04 71.05
CA LYS A 884 -6.78 -13.23 69.69
C LYS A 884 -5.92 -14.25 68.96
N ILE A 885 -6.55 -15.34 68.53
CA ILE A 885 -5.90 -16.44 67.79
C ILE A 885 -6.36 -16.36 66.34
N THR A 886 -5.39 -16.23 65.42
CA THR A 886 -5.63 -16.00 64.00
C THR A 886 -4.86 -16.98 63.12
N GLY A 887 -5.27 -17.10 61.85
CA GLY A 887 -4.74 -18.10 60.93
C GLY A 887 -5.49 -19.43 61.01
N VAL A 888 -6.65 -19.45 61.66
CA VAL A 888 -7.46 -20.65 61.87
C VAL A 888 -8.33 -20.91 60.65
N GLU A 889 -8.28 -22.12 60.12
CA GLU A 889 -9.15 -22.56 59.03
C GLU A 889 -10.51 -22.99 59.59
N LYS A 890 -11.55 -22.23 59.21
CA LYS A 890 -12.94 -22.52 59.58
C LYS A 890 -13.51 -23.61 58.66
N VAL A 891 -14.29 -24.51 59.24
CA VAL A 891 -15.04 -25.53 58.51
C VAL A 891 -16.50 -25.10 58.52
N GLU A 892 -17.05 -24.82 57.33
CA GLU A 892 -18.46 -24.45 57.14
C GLU A 892 -19.44 -25.57 57.55
#